data_AF-A0A915MJ01-F1
#
_entry.id   AF-A0A915MJ01-F1
#
_cell.length_a   1.000
_cell.length_b   1.000
_cell.length_c   1.000
_cell.angle_alpha   90.00
_cell.angle_beta   90.00
_cell.angle_gamma   90.00
#
_symmetry.space_group_name_H-M   'P 1'
#
loop_
_entity.id
_entity.type
_entity.pdbx_description
1 polymer ?
#
loop_
_entity_poly.entity_id
_entity_poly.type
_entity_poly.pdbx_seq_one_letter_code
_entity_poly.pdbx_strand_id
1 'polypeptide(L)'
;MERNVVDTVTIPFDENSVVKDVLDSVVYQVSTSLDSCQYENGEQDLKSTNIDFNEPLSPNEQNIILNGSIHSSSPSYYYGINGSSENTTEINVTTNGGTPRQLQQQKLEFNSIEEKDAFLIFRALCKLSMKHLPDEQDPRSHELRSKILSLEMILLVMEHINGQPLPDHHSFVYAIRHFLCVALTQNAVSPTITVFEKALSIIVQLINKWKSHLKKQLEVFFKEILLSILESPSSSFEHKWAVLNALSKIFDDSQSVVDIYVNYDCHMTSANIFEELISHLAKIASSYSSDPSSPTHGQQIAKDREKRMRELALKCLVKALKCLVAWYEDMEIGKEVSIQYPAEEQQQPLQLSTEGSAVDVNQIVQVKQQKSLIESGIDLFAKKPAQGLAFLHSKGFIGTEPEDIAAFFHAEERLDKSVIGDYLGDGDSFNQKVMYSYVDTFDFSGVNIVQALRTLLNKFRLPGEAQKIDRIMEKFASRYCECNPQLKIFASADTAYVLSYSIIMLTTDLHNPQVKRKMLKEEYIRMNRGINGQDDLPDEFLSKIYDDIAANEIKTKPGNLKRPKLNSETATIRQRKMFQNLELESISQVAHSLMEAATFTHVEFTTAKHFEQVQLMFELIWSFCLAAFSIGLQSSEDPAIWRCCLQGFSEGVRVACLFRLTVQREAFVQALTKFTLLTANSSLSEMRPKNVETIKLLIQIGVENGNYLEQCWYDVLKCISQLELVQSISTGNH
;
A
#
# COMPACT_ATOMS: atom_id res chain seq x y z
N MET A 1 -24.54 -29.32 -5.55
CA MET A 1 -24.08 -30.64 -5.06
C MET A 1 -22.56 -30.65 -5.17
N GLU A 2 -21.73 -30.64 -4.14
CA GLU A 2 -21.84 -30.44 -2.69
C GLU A 2 -20.76 -29.36 -2.39
N ARG A 3 -21.11 -28.28 -1.68
CA ARG A 3 -20.12 -27.40 -1.04
C ARG A 3 -20.49 -27.35 0.42
N ASN A 4 -19.53 -27.76 1.24
CA ASN A 4 -19.61 -27.81 2.69
C ASN A 4 -20.07 -26.46 3.23
N VAL A 5 -21.29 -26.43 3.76
CA VAL A 5 -21.69 -25.44 4.76
C VAL A 5 -20.83 -25.76 5.98
N VAL A 6 -19.78 -24.96 6.21
CA VAL A 6 -19.03 -25.02 7.46
C VAL A 6 -19.89 -24.30 8.49
N ASP A 7 -20.76 -25.07 9.15
CA ASP A 7 -21.26 -24.70 10.46
C ASP A 7 -20.03 -24.40 11.33
N THR A 8 -20.00 -23.20 11.90
CA THR A 8 -18.94 -22.75 12.82
C THR A 8 -19.12 -23.51 14.14
N VAL A 9 -18.74 -24.79 14.12
CA VAL A 9 -18.38 -25.51 15.33
C VAL A 9 -17.06 -24.88 15.80
N THR A 10 -17.09 -24.19 16.93
CA THR A 10 -15.88 -23.71 17.61
C THR A 10 -15.08 -24.93 18.09
N ILE A 11 -14.29 -25.52 17.20
CA ILE A 11 -13.30 -26.55 17.54
C ILE A 11 -12.23 -25.84 18.40
N PRO A 12 -11.82 -26.39 19.55
CA PRO A 12 -10.75 -25.80 20.34
C PRO A 12 -9.49 -25.69 19.49
N PHE A 13 -8.94 -24.48 19.42
CA PHE A 13 -7.71 -24.15 18.72
C PHE A 13 -6.52 -24.90 19.32
N ASP A 14 -5.67 -25.50 18.48
CA ASP A 14 -4.41 -26.14 18.89
C ASP A 14 -3.24 -25.25 18.45
N GLU A 15 -2.68 -24.48 19.38
CA GLU A 15 -1.47 -23.66 19.18
C GLU A 15 -0.30 -24.48 18.61
N ASN A 16 -0.28 -25.79 18.84
CA ASN A 16 0.73 -26.69 18.28
C ASN A 16 0.63 -26.84 16.75
N SER A 17 -0.50 -26.47 16.13
CA SER A 17 -0.66 -26.53 14.67
C SER A 17 0.29 -25.57 13.96
N VAL A 18 0.39 -24.31 14.41
CA VAL A 18 1.27 -23.31 13.76
C VAL A 18 2.73 -23.73 13.87
N VAL A 19 3.13 -24.21 15.05
CA VAL A 19 4.48 -24.71 15.31
C VAL A 19 4.81 -25.89 14.40
N LYS A 20 3.89 -26.86 14.31
CA LYS A 20 4.05 -28.02 13.44
C LYS A 20 4.12 -27.63 11.97
N ASP A 21 3.25 -26.74 11.50
CA ASP A 21 3.22 -26.30 10.10
C ASP A 21 4.52 -25.59 9.70
N VAL A 22 5.10 -24.76 10.59
CA VAL A 22 6.41 -24.12 10.37
C VAL A 22 7.50 -25.18 10.24
N LEU A 23 7.57 -26.11 11.20
CA LEU A 23 8.60 -27.14 11.22
C LEU A 23 8.46 -28.11 10.04
N ASP A 24 7.26 -28.60 9.75
CA ASP A 24 6.97 -29.52 8.65
C ASP A 24 7.26 -28.85 7.29
N SER A 25 6.94 -27.56 7.11
CA SER A 25 7.26 -26.82 5.87
C SER A 25 8.77 -26.73 5.63
N VAL A 26 9.54 -26.45 6.68
CA VAL A 26 11.00 -26.36 6.61
C VAL A 26 11.61 -27.74 6.34
N VAL A 27 11.16 -28.77 7.05
CA VAL A 27 11.61 -30.16 6.86
C VAL A 27 11.28 -30.64 5.44
N TYR A 28 10.06 -30.37 4.96
CA TYR A 28 9.64 -30.75 3.63
C TYR A 28 10.56 -30.16 2.56
N GLN A 29 10.85 -28.86 2.58
CA GLN A 29 11.72 -28.33 1.52
C GLN A 29 13.18 -28.73 1.65
N VAL A 30 13.70 -28.88 2.87
CA VAL A 30 15.04 -29.40 3.05
C VAL A 30 15.12 -30.82 2.45
N SER A 31 14.09 -31.64 2.65
CA SER A 31 14.03 -32.99 2.06
C SER A 31 13.93 -32.98 0.53
N THR A 32 13.06 -32.14 -0.06
CA THR A 32 12.94 -32.06 -1.53
C THR A 32 14.19 -31.47 -2.20
N SER A 33 14.86 -30.53 -1.52
CA SER A 33 16.13 -29.98 -1.98
C SER A 33 17.25 -31.02 -1.93
N LEU A 34 17.32 -31.83 -0.86
CA LEU A 34 18.25 -32.95 -0.74
C LEU A 34 17.99 -34.02 -1.81
N ASP A 35 16.73 -34.36 -2.08
CA ASP A 35 16.36 -35.32 -3.10
C ASP A 35 16.69 -34.81 -4.51
N SER A 36 16.51 -33.52 -4.79
CA SER A 36 16.91 -32.91 -6.07
C SER A 36 18.43 -32.91 -6.28
N CYS A 37 19.22 -32.77 -5.22
CA CYS A 37 20.68 -32.85 -5.26
C CYS A 37 21.21 -34.27 -5.51
N GLN A 38 20.46 -35.32 -5.15
CA GLN A 38 20.87 -36.71 -5.39
C GLN A 38 20.77 -37.12 -6.86
N TYR A 39 20.02 -36.39 -7.70
CA TYR A 39 19.85 -36.69 -9.11
C TYR A 39 20.76 -35.90 -10.07
N GLU A 40 21.46 -34.86 -9.61
CA GLU A 40 22.26 -34.00 -10.50
C GLU A 40 23.78 -34.13 -10.42
N ASN A 41 24.39 -34.79 -9.44
CA ASN A 41 25.85 -35.02 -9.46
C ASN A 41 26.27 -36.36 -8.86
N GLY A 42 26.81 -37.23 -9.70
CA GLY A 42 27.69 -38.30 -9.26
C GLY A 42 28.94 -37.72 -8.60
N GLU A 43 29.33 -38.32 -7.49
CA GLU A 43 30.62 -38.21 -6.79
C GLU A 43 31.57 -37.10 -7.27
N GLN A 44 31.41 -35.87 -6.75
CA GLN A 44 32.52 -35.00 -6.32
C GLN A 44 31.95 -33.70 -5.72
N ASP A 45 32.62 -33.21 -4.68
CA ASP A 45 32.37 -31.97 -3.93
C ASP A 45 31.28 -31.96 -2.84
N LEU A 46 31.40 -32.89 -1.89
CA LEU A 46 30.93 -32.75 -0.51
C LEU A 46 32.11 -32.40 0.41
N LYS A 47 32.82 -31.29 0.15
CA LYS A 47 33.87 -30.75 1.04
C LYS A 47 33.99 -29.22 0.95
N SER A 48 32.91 -28.47 1.16
CA SER A 48 33.01 -27.01 1.36
C SER A 48 31.73 -26.35 1.88
N THR A 49 31.14 -26.88 2.94
CA THR A 49 30.22 -26.10 3.80
C THR A 49 30.35 -26.58 5.25
N ASN A 50 31.48 -26.27 5.88
CA ASN A 50 31.50 -26.06 7.32
C ASN A 50 31.11 -24.60 7.52
N ILE A 51 29.83 -24.35 7.83
CA ILE A 51 29.43 -23.09 8.44
C ILE A 51 29.88 -23.22 9.88
N ASP A 52 31.04 -22.63 10.20
CA ASP A 52 31.48 -22.47 11.57
C ASP A 52 30.59 -21.38 12.21
N PHE A 53 29.72 -21.79 13.12
CA PHE A 53 28.85 -20.89 13.89
C PHE A 53 29.63 -20.10 14.97
N ASN A 54 30.96 -20.23 15.05
CA ASN A 54 31.81 -19.65 16.10
C ASN A 54 33.05 -18.86 15.60
N GLU A 55 33.17 -18.49 14.32
CA GLU A 55 34.30 -17.63 13.90
C GLU A 55 34.14 -16.17 14.36
N PRO A 56 35.17 -15.54 14.95
CA PRO A 56 35.09 -14.17 15.46
C PRO A 56 35.09 -13.16 14.31
N LEU A 57 34.08 -12.29 14.31
CA LEU A 57 33.98 -11.15 13.39
C LEU A 57 34.96 -10.03 13.77
N SER A 58 35.37 -9.27 12.75
CA SER A 58 36.32 -8.15 12.75
C SER A 58 36.01 -7.06 13.80
N PRO A 59 37.01 -6.29 14.31
CA PRO A 59 36.90 -5.44 15.51
C PRO A 59 35.86 -4.30 15.49
N ASN A 60 35.09 -4.11 14.41
CA ASN A 60 34.09 -3.03 14.33
C ASN A 60 32.65 -3.45 14.70
N GLU A 61 32.42 -4.71 15.09
CA GLU A 61 31.06 -5.22 15.40
C GLU A 61 30.81 -5.50 16.91
N GLN A 62 31.72 -5.07 17.81
CA GLN A 62 31.73 -5.50 19.21
C GLN A 62 30.76 -4.81 20.19
N ASN A 63 29.81 -3.98 19.76
CA ASN A 63 28.94 -3.26 20.71
C ASN A 63 27.54 -3.83 20.93
N ILE A 64 27.24 -5.06 20.49
CA ILE A 64 25.95 -5.69 20.79
C ILE A 64 26.11 -7.19 21.08
N ILE A 65 26.48 -7.55 22.30
CA ILE A 65 26.24 -8.90 22.87
C ILE A 65 25.84 -8.79 24.34
N LEU A 66 24.71 -9.42 24.68
CA LEU A 66 24.39 -10.16 25.92
C LEU A 66 23.12 -10.96 25.59
N ASN A 67 22.88 -12.22 25.96
CA ASN A 67 23.70 -13.36 26.40
C ASN A 67 22.73 -14.56 26.28
N GLY A 68 23.20 -15.74 25.85
CA GLY A 68 22.34 -16.93 25.80
C GLY A 68 22.96 -18.10 25.05
N SER A 69 23.99 -18.70 25.65
CA SER A 69 24.67 -19.89 25.15
C SER A 69 23.75 -21.13 25.20
N ILE A 70 23.72 -21.89 24.11
CA ILE A 70 23.13 -23.24 24.04
C ILE A 70 24.23 -24.23 24.41
N HIS A 71 24.15 -24.86 25.59
CA HIS A 71 24.96 -26.04 25.92
C HIS A 71 24.22 -27.31 25.51
N SER A 72 24.75 -28.00 24.51
CA SER A 72 24.38 -29.36 24.15
C SER A 72 25.00 -30.37 25.13
N SER A 73 24.17 -31.17 25.79
CA SER A 73 24.60 -32.46 26.33
C SER A 73 23.40 -33.42 26.40
N SER A 74 23.46 -34.49 25.60
CA SER A 74 22.57 -35.65 25.72
C SER A 74 22.85 -36.40 27.03
N PRO A 75 21.83 -36.95 27.71
CA PRO A 75 21.73 -38.42 27.70
C PRO A 75 20.29 -39.00 27.76
N SER A 76 20.26 -40.31 27.51
CA SER A 76 19.18 -41.28 27.35
C SER A 76 18.22 -41.55 28.53
N TYR A 77 16.98 -41.97 28.19
CA TYR A 77 16.00 -42.86 28.88
C TYR A 77 15.72 -42.68 30.40
N TYR A 78 14.45 -42.38 30.77
CA TYR A 78 13.54 -43.27 31.54
C TYR A 78 12.20 -42.56 31.85
N TYR A 79 11.10 -43.32 31.78
CA TYR A 79 9.76 -42.91 32.23
C TYR A 79 9.75 -42.69 33.75
N GLY A 80 9.18 -41.57 34.20
CA GLY A 80 8.91 -41.29 35.62
C GLY A 80 7.84 -40.20 35.76
N ILE A 81 6.63 -40.61 36.07
CA ILE A 81 5.49 -39.74 36.41
C ILE A 81 5.75 -39.12 37.79
N ASN A 82 5.74 -37.79 37.89
CA ASN A 82 5.06 -37.02 38.95
C ASN A 82 5.31 -35.50 38.82
N GLY A 83 4.20 -34.73 38.73
CA GLY A 83 3.99 -33.47 39.45
C GLY A 83 4.69 -32.19 38.98
N SER A 84 3.96 -31.37 38.20
CA SER A 84 3.91 -29.90 38.25
C SER A 84 5.23 -29.09 38.27
N SER A 85 5.58 -28.47 37.14
CA SER A 85 6.19 -27.12 37.08
C SER A 85 6.09 -26.54 35.66
N GLU A 86 5.82 -25.23 35.58
CA GLU A 86 5.54 -24.44 34.38
C GLU A 86 6.76 -24.37 33.44
N ASN A 87 6.58 -24.76 32.17
CA ASN A 87 7.60 -24.73 31.10
C ASN A 87 7.45 -23.48 30.22
N THR A 88 7.40 -22.28 30.80
CA THR A 88 7.42 -21.03 30.01
C THR A 88 8.86 -20.66 29.68
N THR A 89 9.23 -20.59 28.39
CA THR A 89 10.55 -20.10 27.96
C THR A 89 10.44 -18.63 27.55
N GLU A 90 11.37 -17.79 28.01
CA GLU A 90 11.36 -16.34 27.78
C GLU A 90 12.44 -15.89 26.79
N ILE A 91 12.14 -14.90 25.93
CA ILE A 91 13.14 -14.16 25.14
C ILE A 91 12.84 -12.65 25.20
N ASN A 92 13.87 -11.86 25.52
CA ASN A 92 13.82 -10.41 25.33
C ASN A 92 14.20 -10.08 23.89
N VAL A 93 13.28 -9.49 23.11
CA VAL A 93 13.55 -9.04 21.75
C VAL A 93 13.76 -7.53 21.77
N THR A 94 14.97 -7.09 21.44
CA THR A 94 15.29 -5.68 21.18
C THR A 94 15.19 -5.39 19.68
N THR A 95 14.25 -4.52 19.28
CA THR A 95 14.17 -3.99 17.93
C THR A 95 14.97 -2.69 17.82
N ASN A 96 15.83 -2.56 16.82
CA ASN A 96 16.53 -1.30 16.51
C ASN A 96 15.55 -0.35 15.80
N GLY A 97 14.78 0.43 16.56
CA GLY A 97 14.04 1.56 16.00
C GLY A 97 15.01 2.69 15.65
N GLY A 98 14.92 3.22 14.43
CA GLY A 98 15.73 4.34 13.94
C GLY A 98 15.41 5.69 14.60
N THR A 99 15.48 5.78 15.93
CA THR A 99 15.67 7.01 16.73
C THR A 99 16.14 6.62 18.14
N PRO A 100 17.03 7.39 18.81
CA PRO A 100 17.55 7.03 20.14
C PRO A 100 16.54 7.01 21.30
N ARG A 101 15.22 7.15 21.05
CA ARG A 101 14.20 7.34 22.10
C ARG A 101 13.17 6.23 22.27
N GLN A 102 13.17 5.14 21.49
CA GLN A 102 12.25 4.02 21.72
C GLN A 102 12.92 2.65 21.48
N LEU A 103 13.86 2.28 22.34
CA LEU A 103 14.19 0.85 22.55
C LEU A 103 13.08 0.24 23.40
N GLN A 104 11.99 -0.19 22.77
CA GLN A 104 10.93 -0.89 23.46
C GLN A 104 11.34 -2.37 23.57
N GLN A 105 11.77 -2.80 24.76
CA GLN A 105 11.99 -4.21 25.05
C GLN A 105 10.62 -4.88 25.16
N GLN A 106 10.26 -5.71 24.18
CA GLN A 106 9.09 -6.56 24.27
C GLN A 106 9.53 -7.93 24.75
N LYS A 107 8.96 -8.34 25.89
CA LYS A 107 9.14 -9.67 26.46
C LYS A 107 8.18 -10.62 25.75
N LEU A 108 8.70 -11.65 25.11
CA LEU A 108 7.90 -12.71 24.48
C LEU A 108 7.97 -13.96 25.35
N GLU A 109 6.80 -14.52 25.64
CA GLU A 109 6.62 -15.78 26.36
C GLU A 109 6.20 -16.85 25.34
N PHE A 110 6.79 -18.04 25.47
CA PHE A 110 6.50 -19.19 24.60
C PHE A 110 6.00 -20.35 25.44
N ASN A 111 4.97 -21.04 24.92
CA ASN A 111 4.29 -22.15 25.58
C ASN A 111 5.08 -23.46 25.46
N SER A 112 5.98 -23.57 24.47
CA SER A 112 6.86 -24.72 24.28
C SER A 112 8.23 -24.34 23.70
N ILE A 113 9.19 -25.29 23.76
CA ILE A 113 10.50 -25.13 23.13
C ILE A 113 10.35 -25.13 21.60
N GLU A 114 9.45 -25.97 21.09
CA GLU A 114 9.15 -26.09 19.67
C GLU A 114 8.58 -24.77 19.11
N GLU A 115 7.70 -24.09 19.87
CA GLU A 115 7.17 -22.78 19.49
C GLU A 115 8.28 -21.73 19.39
N LYS A 116 9.17 -21.73 20.39
CA LYS A 116 10.35 -20.86 20.41
C LYS A 116 11.28 -21.13 19.23
N ASP A 117 11.53 -22.40 18.90
CA ASP A 117 12.39 -22.78 17.77
C ASP A 117 11.75 -22.40 16.43
N ALA A 118 10.45 -22.65 16.25
CA ALA A 118 9.70 -22.23 15.06
C ALA A 118 9.78 -20.71 14.88
N PHE A 119 9.60 -19.93 15.95
CA PHE A 119 9.75 -18.49 15.93
C PHE A 119 11.18 -18.05 15.52
N LEU A 120 12.21 -18.67 16.09
CA LEU A 120 13.60 -18.33 15.79
C LEU A 120 13.98 -18.68 14.35
N ILE A 121 13.52 -19.82 13.84
CA ILE A 121 13.70 -20.24 12.45
C ILE A 121 13.02 -19.23 11.51
N PHE A 122 11.76 -18.89 11.77
CA PHE A 122 11.02 -17.92 10.95
C PHE A 122 11.71 -16.55 10.94
N ARG A 123 12.18 -16.08 12.10
CA ARG A 123 12.97 -14.84 12.23
C ARG A 123 14.27 -14.92 11.43
N ALA A 124 14.98 -16.05 11.47
CA ALA A 124 16.22 -16.25 10.74
C ALA A 124 15.99 -16.23 9.22
N LEU A 125 14.92 -16.87 8.72
CA LEU A 125 14.52 -16.83 7.32
C LEU A 125 14.24 -15.38 6.87
N CYS A 126 13.51 -14.60 7.67
CA CYS A 126 13.26 -13.19 7.38
C CYS A 126 14.57 -12.40 7.25
N LYS A 127 15.51 -12.58 8.19
CA LYS A 127 16.83 -11.92 8.15
C LYS A 127 17.66 -12.35 6.93
N LEU A 128 17.70 -13.64 6.61
CA LEU A 128 18.42 -14.14 5.44
C LEU A 128 17.86 -13.56 4.13
N SER A 129 16.54 -13.36 4.05
CA SER A 129 15.90 -12.72 2.90
C SER A 129 16.31 -11.26 2.71
N MET A 130 16.85 -10.58 3.72
CA MET A 130 17.25 -9.17 3.66
C MET A 130 18.74 -8.97 3.34
N LYS A 131 19.53 -10.04 3.19
CA LYS A 131 20.95 -9.90 2.84
C LYS A 131 21.13 -9.12 1.53
N HIS A 132 22.08 -8.18 1.55
CA HIS A 132 22.41 -7.34 0.41
C HIS A 132 23.01 -8.21 -0.71
N LEU A 133 22.59 -7.96 -1.94
CA LEU A 133 23.12 -8.65 -3.12
C LEU A 133 24.31 -7.86 -3.67
N PRO A 134 25.41 -8.50 -4.11
CA PRO A 134 26.50 -7.80 -4.80
C PRO A 134 25.99 -7.03 -6.03
N ASP A 135 26.65 -5.92 -6.38
CA ASP A 135 26.29 -5.09 -7.53
C ASP A 135 26.37 -5.85 -8.87
N GLU A 136 27.26 -6.84 -8.95
CA GLU A 136 27.29 -7.82 -10.04
C GLU A 136 26.25 -8.91 -9.78
N GLN A 137 25.08 -8.75 -10.41
CA GLN A 137 23.97 -9.72 -10.37
C GLN A 137 24.33 -10.99 -11.16
N ASP A 138 25.25 -11.81 -10.65
CA ASP A 138 25.40 -13.18 -11.13
C ASP A 138 24.15 -13.98 -10.71
N PRO A 139 23.34 -14.50 -11.66
CA PRO A 139 22.18 -15.33 -11.36
C PRO A 139 22.53 -16.61 -10.59
N ARG A 140 23.81 -17.00 -10.55
CA ARG A 140 24.33 -18.16 -9.81
C ARG A 140 24.94 -17.81 -8.46
N SER A 141 24.92 -16.54 -8.05
CA SER A 141 25.49 -16.14 -6.76
C SER A 141 24.81 -16.89 -5.61
N HIS A 142 25.63 -17.32 -4.65
CA HIS A 142 25.16 -18.06 -3.49
C HIS A 142 24.21 -17.18 -2.65
N GLU A 143 24.47 -15.87 -2.60
CA GLU A 143 23.67 -14.86 -1.91
C GLU A 143 22.26 -14.76 -2.50
N LEU A 144 22.14 -14.67 -3.83
CA LEU A 144 20.83 -14.62 -4.50
C LEU A 144 20.05 -15.91 -4.30
N ARG A 145 20.70 -17.08 -4.44
CA ARG A 145 20.07 -18.38 -4.21
C ARG A 145 19.58 -18.52 -2.77
N SER A 146 20.40 -18.13 -1.79
CA SER A 146 20.04 -18.15 -0.37
C SER A 146 18.84 -17.24 -0.07
N LYS A 147 18.80 -16.05 -0.68
CA LYS A 147 17.69 -15.11 -0.54
C LYS A 147 16.38 -15.63 -1.17
N ILE A 148 16.45 -16.19 -2.38
CA ILE A 148 15.28 -16.80 -3.05
C ILE A 148 14.76 -17.98 -2.23
N LEU A 149 15.63 -18.89 -1.80
CA LEU A 149 15.26 -20.04 -0.97
C LEU A 149 14.58 -19.60 0.34
N SER A 150 15.12 -18.57 0.99
CA SER A 150 14.54 -18.03 2.23
C SER A 150 13.11 -17.51 2.00
N LEU A 151 12.87 -16.79 0.90
CA LEU A 151 11.53 -16.31 0.53
C LEU A 151 10.59 -17.46 0.15
N GLU A 152 11.09 -18.50 -0.50
CA GLU A 152 10.30 -19.70 -0.79
C GLU A 152 9.89 -20.44 0.49
N MET A 153 10.78 -20.55 1.47
CA MET A 153 10.44 -21.15 2.78
C MET A 153 9.36 -20.35 3.46
N ILE A 154 9.51 -19.02 3.50
CA ILE A 154 8.52 -18.13 4.10
C ILE A 154 7.17 -18.27 3.38
N LEU A 155 7.18 -18.30 2.04
CA LEU A 155 5.95 -18.47 1.27
C LEU A 155 5.25 -19.78 1.60
N LEU A 156 5.99 -20.90 1.66
CA LEU A 156 5.44 -22.20 2.04
C LEU A 156 4.83 -22.15 3.44
N VAL A 157 5.52 -21.57 4.42
CA VAL A 157 4.99 -21.42 5.77
C VAL A 157 3.67 -20.61 5.77
N MET A 158 3.61 -19.52 5.01
CA MET A 158 2.40 -18.69 4.89
C MET A 158 1.25 -19.39 4.13
N GLU A 159 1.57 -20.27 3.20
CA GLU A 159 0.58 -21.06 2.45
C GLU A 159 -0.03 -22.19 3.28
N HIS A 160 0.72 -22.80 4.19
CA HIS A 160 0.24 -23.94 5.00
C HIS A 160 -0.46 -23.52 6.30
N ILE A 161 -0.04 -22.42 6.92
CA ILE A 161 -0.72 -21.95 8.13
C ILE A 161 -2.12 -21.46 7.75
N ASN A 162 -3.13 -22.06 8.37
CA ASN A 162 -4.50 -21.58 8.30
C ASN A 162 -4.59 -20.30 9.15
N GLY A 163 -5.03 -19.19 8.56
CA GLY A 163 -5.14 -17.87 9.20
C GLY A 163 -6.24 -17.78 10.26
N GLN A 164 -6.31 -18.77 11.16
CA GLN A 164 -7.22 -18.75 12.28
C GLN A 164 -6.89 -17.56 13.20
N PRO A 165 -7.90 -16.96 13.85
CA PRO A 165 -7.71 -15.78 14.67
C PRO A 165 -6.80 -16.10 15.86
N LEU A 166 -5.55 -15.71 15.74
CA LEU A 166 -4.59 -15.74 16.82
C LEU A 166 -4.80 -14.51 17.72
N PRO A 167 -4.48 -14.60 19.01
CA PRO A 167 -4.37 -13.40 19.84
C PRO A 167 -3.37 -12.42 19.22
N ASP A 168 -3.68 -11.12 19.24
CA ASP A 168 -2.79 -10.10 18.67
C ASP A 168 -1.39 -10.04 19.31
N HIS A 169 -1.28 -10.54 20.55
CA HIS A 169 -0.04 -10.64 21.31
C HIS A 169 0.76 -11.93 21.03
N HIS A 170 0.26 -12.81 20.16
CA HIS A 170 0.91 -14.08 19.87
C HIS A 170 2.30 -13.87 19.24
N SER A 171 3.26 -14.70 19.65
CA SER A 171 4.67 -14.64 19.23
C SER A 171 4.83 -14.61 17.71
N PHE A 172 4.03 -15.41 17.01
CA PHE A 172 4.01 -15.47 15.54
C PHE A 172 3.41 -14.22 14.87
N VAL A 173 2.36 -13.62 15.42
CA VAL A 173 1.81 -12.33 14.93
C VAL A 173 2.86 -11.24 15.08
N TYR A 174 3.57 -11.22 16.21
CA TYR A 174 4.73 -10.35 16.42
C TYR A 174 5.81 -10.61 15.36
N ALA A 175 6.14 -11.87 15.08
CA ALA A 175 7.15 -12.22 14.07
C ALA A 175 6.78 -11.73 12.66
N ILE A 176 5.51 -11.85 12.28
CA ILE A 176 5.00 -11.35 11.00
C ILE A 176 5.14 -9.83 10.95
N ARG A 177 4.63 -9.10 11.96
CA ARG A 177 4.66 -7.63 12.00
C ARG A 177 6.10 -7.08 11.99
N HIS A 178 6.95 -7.59 12.88
CA HIS A 178 8.27 -6.99 13.14
C HIS A 178 9.40 -7.52 12.26
N PHE A 179 9.29 -8.72 11.70
CA PHE A 179 10.34 -9.29 10.85
C PHE A 179 9.87 -9.47 9.42
N LEU A 180 8.76 -10.17 9.18
CA LEU A 180 8.34 -10.46 7.81
C LEU A 180 7.93 -9.20 7.06
N CYS A 181 7.06 -8.37 7.62
CA CYS A 181 6.58 -7.18 6.92
C CYS A 181 7.71 -6.20 6.61
N VAL A 182 8.68 -6.05 7.53
CA VAL A 182 9.89 -5.24 7.32
C VAL A 182 10.79 -5.85 6.24
N ALA A 183 10.99 -7.16 6.24
CA ALA A 183 11.76 -7.83 5.18
C ALA A 183 11.12 -7.65 3.80
N LEU A 184 9.79 -7.68 3.73
CA LEU A 184 9.05 -7.51 2.48
C LEU A 184 9.17 -6.10 1.91
N THR A 185 9.39 -5.04 2.69
CA THR A 185 9.56 -3.69 2.13
C THR A 185 10.82 -3.56 1.27
N GLN A 186 11.85 -4.36 1.53
CA GLN A 186 13.06 -4.41 0.70
C GLN A 186 12.93 -5.38 -0.49
N ASN A 187 12.26 -6.51 -0.27
CA ASN A 187 12.13 -7.56 -1.29
C ASN A 187 11.07 -7.24 -2.34
N ALA A 188 9.98 -6.57 -1.93
CA ALA A 188 8.90 -6.14 -2.82
C ALA A 188 9.22 -4.84 -3.58
N VAL A 189 10.49 -4.47 -3.68
CA VAL A 189 11.03 -3.44 -4.58
C VAL A 189 12.37 -3.87 -5.19
N SER A 190 12.66 -5.18 -5.15
CA SER A 190 13.91 -5.71 -5.68
C SER A 190 13.97 -5.53 -7.21
N PRO A 191 15.11 -5.08 -7.77
CA PRO A 191 15.30 -5.06 -9.22
C PRO A 191 15.33 -6.47 -9.83
N THR A 192 15.56 -7.50 -9.01
CA THR A 192 15.53 -8.91 -9.43
C THR A 192 14.09 -9.42 -9.40
N ILE A 193 13.52 -9.65 -10.58
CA ILE A 193 12.09 -9.97 -10.74
C ILE A 193 11.64 -11.21 -9.95
N THR A 194 12.48 -12.24 -9.85
CA THR A 194 12.14 -13.47 -9.12
C THR A 194 11.98 -13.22 -7.62
N VAL A 195 12.84 -12.38 -7.03
CA VAL A 195 12.73 -11.95 -5.62
C VAL A 195 11.45 -11.14 -5.42
N PHE A 196 11.18 -10.21 -6.33
CA PHE A 196 9.98 -9.37 -6.32
C PHE A 196 8.68 -10.20 -6.39
N GLU A 197 8.60 -11.17 -7.31
CA GLU A 197 7.41 -12.04 -7.46
C GLU A 197 7.14 -12.92 -6.24
N LYS A 198 8.19 -13.44 -5.59
CA LYS A 198 8.04 -14.21 -4.33
C LYS A 198 7.55 -13.30 -3.20
N ALA A 199 8.12 -12.10 -3.08
CA ALA A 199 7.69 -11.12 -2.08
C ALA A 199 6.20 -10.74 -2.27
N LEU A 200 5.78 -10.46 -3.51
CA LEU A 200 4.37 -10.21 -3.81
C LEU A 200 3.47 -11.40 -3.51
N SER A 201 3.92 -12.62 -3.79
CA SER A 201 3.15 -13.84 -3.47
C SER A 201 2.95 -14.00 -1.95
N ILE A 202 3.97 -13.67 -1.15
CA ILE A 202 3.83 -13.65 0.32
C ILE A 202 2.84 -12.56 0.75
N ILE A 203 2.92 -11.35 0.18
CA ILE A 203 1.98 -10.26 0.47
C ILE A 203 0.53 -10.69 0.17
N VAL A 204 0.29 -11.40 -0.93
CA VAL A 204 -1.04 -11.94 -1.26
C VAL A 204 -1.52 -12.91 -0.17
N GLN A 205 -0.66 -13.80 0.33
CA GLN A 205 -1.03 -14.69 1.45
C GLN A 205 -1.34 -13.92 2.74
N LEU A 206 -0.56 -12.86 3.04
CA LEU A 206 -0.82 -12.00 4.20
C LEU A 206 -2.18 -11.29 4.10
N ILE A 207 -2.55 -10.79 2.91
CA ILE A 207 -3.86 -10.16 2.69
C ILE A 207 -4.99 -11.18 2.86
N ASN A 208 -4.86 -12.35 2.24
CA ASN A 208 -5.94 -13.34 2.23
C ASN A 208 -6.19 -13.96 3.61
N LYS A 209 -5.13 -14.14 4.43
CA LYS A 209 -5.21 -14.92 5.68
C LYS A 209 -4.92 -14.13 6.96
N TRP A 210 -4.17 -13.03 6.89
CA TRP A 210 -3.61 -12.33 8.07
C TRP A 210 -4.04 -10.86 8.17
N LYS A 211 -4.93 -10.39 7.29
CA LYS A 211 -5.40 -9.00 7.22
C LYS A 211 -5.89 -8.42 8.55
N SER A 212 -6.55 -9.23 9.38
CA SER A 212 -7.05 -8.84 10.71
C SER A 212 -5.97 -8.28 11.61
N HIS A 213 -4.73 -8.77 11.48
CA HIS A 213 -3.61 -8.37 12.30
C HIS A 213 -2.74 -7.30 11.64
N LEU A 214 -2.97 -6.95 10.38
CA LEU A 214 -2.01 -6.23 9.55
C LEU A 214 -2.55 -4.93 8.94
N LYS A 215 -3.59 -4.33 9.52
CA LYS A 215 -4.26 -3.13 8.97
C LYS A 215 -3.28 -2.03 8.52
N LYS A 216 -2.36 -1.61 9.38
CA LYS A 216 -1.41 -0.53 9.04
C LYS A 216 -0.30 -0.98 8.09
N GLN A 217 0.15 -2.23 8.22
CA GLN A 217 1.17 -2.83 7.35
C GLN A 217 0.64 -3.00 5.92
N LEU A 218 -0.62 -3.43 5.77
CA LEU A 218 -1.29 -3.55 4.48
C LEU A 218 -1.50 -2.19 3.82
N GLU A 219 -1.85 -1.14 4.57
CA GLU A 219 -1.90 0.23 4.05
C GLU A 219 -0.57 0.65 3.39
N VAL A 220 0.57 0.34 4.04
CA VAL A 220 1.91 0.58 3.48
C VAL A 220 2.15 -0.26 2.22
N PHE A 221 1.81 -1.55 2.22
CA PHE A 221 2.00 -2.40 1.03
C PHE A 221 1.18 -1.91 -0.18
N PHE A 222 -0.08 -1.58 0.01
CA PHE A 222 -0.93 -1.10 -1.07
C PHE A 222 -0.45 0.24 -1.62
N LYS A 223 -0.24 1.24 -0.75
CA LYS A 223 0.07 2.61 -1.15
C LYS A 223 1.50 2.76 -1.65
N GLU A 224 2.46 2.35 -0.82
CA GLU A 224 3.86 2.65 -1.07
C GLU A 224 4.50 1.65 -2.02
N ILE A 225 3.98 0.41 -2.11
CA ILE A 225 4.55 -0.61 -3.00
C ILE A 225 3.68 -0.83 -4.25
N LEU A 226 2.47 -1.37 -4.08
CA LEU A 226 1.65 -1.80 -5.23
C LEU A 226 1.25 -0.62 -6.13
N LEU A 227 0.64 0.42 -5.55
CA LEU A 227 0.21 1.61 -6.29
C LEU A 227 1.41 2.41 -6.83
N SER A 228 2.44 2.63 -6.02
CA SER A 228 3.65 3.36 -6.43
C SER A 228 4.34 2.76 -7.67
N ILE A 229 4.43 1.42 -7.75
CA ILE A 229 5.00 0.69 -8.90
C ILE A 229 4.09 0.78 -10.14
N LEU A 230 2.76 0.68 -9.97
CA LEU A 230 1.83 0.82 -11.09
C LEU A 230 1.86 2.23 -11.69
N GLU A 231 1.91 3.25 -10.83
CA GLU A 231 1.95 4.67 -11.20
C GLU A 231 3.29 5.11 -11.80
N SER A 232 4.39 4.48 -11.38
CA SER A 232 5.72 4.90 -11.82
C SER A 232 5.88 4.79 -13.33
N PRO A 233 6.29 5.86 -14.03
CA PRO A 233 6.62 5.79 -15.45
C PRO A 233 7.95 5.06 -15.71
N SER A 234 8.79 4.85 -14.69
CA SER A 234 10.10 4.20 -14.83
C SER A 234 10.06 2.70 -14.53
N SER A 235 9.05 2.22 -13.80
CA SER A 235 8.90 0.80 -13.49
C SER A 235 8.81 -0.05 -14.77
N SER A 236 9.57 -1.13 -14.80
CA SER A 236 9.58 -2.03 -15.95
C SER A 236 8.24 -2.73 -16.13
N PHE A 237 8.01 -3.22 -17.35
CA PHE A 237 6.86 -4.05 -17.68
C PHE A 237 6.72 -5.23 -16.72
N GLU A 238 7.81 -5.93 -16.43
CA GLU A 238 7.83 -7.13 -15.60
C GLU A 238 7.35 -6.83 -14.17
N HIS A 239 7.78 -5.71 -13.57
CA HIS A 239 7.32 -5.30 -12.25
C HIS A 239 5.83 -4.95 -12.25
N LYS A 240 5.36 -4.13 -13.21
CA LYS A 240 3.94 -3.79 -13.31
C LYS A 240 3.07 -5.03 -13.57
N TRP A 241 3.57 -5.93 -14.40
CA TRP A 241 2.91 -7.20 -14.71
C TRP A 241 2.76 -8.08 -13.47
N ALA A 242 3.81 -8.22 -12.68
CA ALA A 242 3.77 -9.00 -11.43
C ALA A 242 2.80 -8.36 -10.40
N VAL A 243 2.76 -7.02 -10.28
CA VAL A 243 1.74 -6.34 -9.44
C VAL A 243 0.32 -6.62 -9.93
N LEU A 244 0.05 -6.51 -11.25
CA LEU A 244 -1.27 -6.80 -11.80
C LEU A 244 -1.70 -8.26 -11.55
N ASN A 245 -0.78 -9.22 -11.60
CA ASN A 245 -1.07 -10.61 -11.26
C ASN A 245 -1.36 -10.79 -9.76
N ALA A 246 -0.64 -10.08 -8.89
CA ALA A 246 -0.92 -10.09 -7.46
C ALA A 246 -2.32 -9.52 -7.16
N LEU A 247 -2.68 -8.38 -7.77
CA LEU A 247 -4.02 -7.80 -7.67
C LEU A 247 -5.10 -8.75 -8.19
N SER A 248 -4.84 -9.43 -9.31
CA SER A 248 -5.76 -10.44 -9.85
C SER A 248 -6.05 -11.57 -8.85
N LYS A 249 -5.05 -11.98 -8.05
CA LYS A 249 -5.22 -12.99 -6.99
C LYS A 249 -5.93 -12.44 -5.76
N ILE A 250 -5.68 -11.18 -5.39
CA ILE A 250 -6.40 -10.51 -4.28
C ILE A 250 -7.90 -10.41 -4.61
N PHE A 251 -8.24 -10.12 -5.87
CA PHE A 251 -9.63 -10.05 -6.34
C PHE A 251 -10.28 -11.43 -6.57
N ASP A 252 -9.63 -12.54 -6.19
CA ASP A 252 -10.28 -13.85 -6.17
C ASP A 252 -11.07 -14.10 -4.86
N ASP A 253 -10.83 -13.31 -3.81
CA ASP A 253 -11.56 -13.38 -2.54
C ASP A 253 -12.48 -12.15 -2.35
N SER A 254 -13.80 -12.36 -2.45
CA SER A 254 -14.80 -11.31 -2.31
C SER A 254 -14.73 -10.64 -0.93
N GLN A 255 -14.49 -11.40 0.15
CA GLN A 255 -14.41 -10.86 1.50
C GLN A 255 -13.24 -9.89 1.64
N SER A 256 -12.04 -10.27 1.16
CA SER A 256 -10.88 -9.37 1.17
C SER A 256 -11.10 -8.07 0.42
N VAL A 257 -11.80 -8.11 -0.72
CA VAL A 257 -12.10 -6.89 -1.49
C VAL A 257 -12.99 -5.92 -0.70
N VAL A 258 -14.04 -6.43 -0.06
CA VAL A 258 -14.94 -5.59 0.75
C VAL A 258 -14.24 -5.11 2.03
N ASP A 259 -13.43 -5.96 2.67
CA ASP A 259 -12.66 -5.58 3.86
C ASP A 259 -11.67 -4.44 3.57
N ILE A 260 -11.03 -4.42 2.39
CA ILE A 260 -10.16 -3.31 1.96
C ILE A 260 -10.97 -2.01 1.91
N TYR A 261 -12.16 -2.03 1.30
CA TYR A 261 -13.01 -0.85 1.25
C TYR A 261 -13.41 -0.35 2.65
N VAL A 262 -13.88 -1.25 3.52
CA VAL A 262 -14.33 -0.88 4.87
C VAL A 262 -13.19 -0.33 5.73
N ASN A 263 -12.00 -0.94 5.66
CA ASN A 263 -10.90 -0.55 6.55
C ASN A 263 -10.11 0.67 6.11
N TYR A 264 -10.13 1.01 4.82
CA TYR A 264 -9.30 2.09 4.27
C TYR A 264 -10.16 3.21 3.67
N ASP A 265 -11.02 2.90 2.70
CA ASP A 265 -11.86 3.89 2.02
C ASP A 265 -12.93 4.47 2.96
N CYS A 266 -13.42 3.69 3.92
CA CYS A 266 -14.37 4.11 4.94
C CYS A 266 -13.72 4.48 6.28
N HIS A 267 -12.41 4.77 6.30
CA HIS A 267 -11.72 5.26 7.49
C HIS A 267 -11.17 6.67 7.26
N MET A 268 -11.39 7.57 8.24
CA MET A 268 -11.23 9.02 8.06
C MET A 268 -9.82 9.46 7.66
N THR A 269 -8.81 8.80 8.22
CA THR A 269 -7.39 9.15 8.07
C THR A 269 -6.60 8.23 7.13
N SER A 270 -7.24 7.17 6.63
CA SER A 270 -6.57 6.20 5.74
C SER A 270 -6.73 6.55 4.27
N ALA A 271 -5.85 6.03 3.42
CA ALA A 271 -5.96 6.19 1.97
C ALA A 271 -7.22 5.51 1.38
N ASN A 272 -7.71 5.96 0.22
CA ASN A 272 -8.79 5.30 -0.52
C ASN A 272 -8.23 4.18 -1.39
N ILE A 273 -7.76 3.10 -0.76
CA ILE A 273 -7.05 2.02 -1.43
C ILE A 273 -7.92 1.35 -2.50
N PHE A 274 -9.18 1.03 -2.22
CA PHE A 274 -10.04 0.34 -3.18
C PHE A 274 -10.33 1.22 -4.41
N GLU A 275 -10.73 2.48 -4.19
CA GLU A 275 -10.96 3.44 -5.27
C GLU A 275 -9.72 3.65 -6.14
N GLU A 276 -8.55 3.88 -5.51
CA GLU A 276 -7.29 4.11 -6.21
C GLU A 276 -6.87 2.90 -7.03
N LEU A 277 -7.01 1.68 -6.50
CA LEU A 277 -6.72 0.45 -7.24
C LEU A 277 -7.58 0.35 -8.50
N ILE A 278 -8.89 0.56 -8.39
CA ILE A 278 -9.81 0.44 -9.52
C ILE A 278 -9.57 1.56 -10.55
N SER A 279 -9.32 2.79 -10.09
CA SER A 279 -8.97 3.93 -10.95
C SER A 279 -7.70 3.66 -11.76
N HIS A 280 -6.65 3.11 -11.14
CA HIS A 280 -5.41 2.78 -11.84
C HIS A 280 -5.56 1.63 -12.82
N LEU A 281 -6.31 0.58 -12.45
CA LEU A 281 -6.64 -0.51 -13.37
C LEU A 281 -7.43 0.00 -14.59
N ALA A 282 -8.39 0.90 -14.39
CA ALA A 282 -9.15 1.51 -15.48
C ALA A 282 -8.27 2.37 -16.39
N LYS A 283 -7.32 3.14 -15.85
CA LYS A 283 -6.34 3.90 -16.64
C LYS A 283 -5.47 2.97 -17.50
N ILE A 284 -4.97 1.86 -16.93
CA ILE A 284 -4.17 0.86 -17.66
C ILE A 284 -5.01 0.17 -18.72
N ALA A 285 -6.24 -0.24 -18.42
CA ALA A 285 -7.15 -0.87 -19.38
C ALA A 285 -7.46 0.05 -20.58
N SER A 286 -7.57 1.35 -20.32
CA SER A 286 -7.92 2.39 -21.29
C SER A 286 -6.74 2.93 -22.09
N SER A 287 -5.49 2.59 -21.76
CA SER A 287 -4.33 3.07 -22.51
C SER A 287 -4.36 2.51 -23.93
N TYR A 288 -4.48 3.37 -24.94
CA TYR A 288 -4.49 2.98 -26.35
C TYR A 288 -3.44 3.77 -27.11
N SER A 289 -2.46 3.07 -27.69
CA SER A 289 -1.50 3.67 -28.62
C SER A 289 -2.01 3.59 -30.06
N SER A 290 -2.10 4.74 -30.75
CA SER A 290 -2.49 4.85 -32.15
C SER A 290 -1.47 4.18 -33.07
N ASP A 291 -1.96 3.38 -34.03
CA ASP A 291 -1.17 2.45 -34.83
C ASP A 291 -0.38 3.16 -35.95
N PRO A 292 0.97 3.15 -35.96
CA PRO A 292 1.74 3.48 -37.15
C PRO A 292 1.69 2.32 -38.16
N SER A 293 1.55 2.64 -39.45
CA SER A 293 1.34 1.71 -40.56
C SER A 293 2.50 0.73 -40.85
N SER A 294 3.59 0.76 -40.08
CA SER A 294 4.65 -0.26 -40.09
C SER A 294 5.52 -0.20 -38.81
N PRO A 295 5.25 -1.02 -37.77
CA PRO A 295 6.05 -1.06 -36.56
C PRO A 295 7.37 -1.84 -36.78
N THR A 296 8.45 -1.37 -36.18
CA THR A 296 9.72 -2.12 -36.04
C THR A 296 9.56 -3.31 -35.07
N HIS A 297 10.46 -4.30 -35.12
CA HIS A 297 10.39 -5.49 -34.24
C HIS A 297 10.34 -5.14 -32.74
N GLY A 298 11.11 -4.14 -32.30
CA GLY A 298 11.07 -3.66 -30.91
C GLY A 298 9.75 -2.97 -30.54
N GLN A 299 9.12 -2.26 -31.48
CA GLN A 299 7.79 -1.66 -31.28
C GLN A 299 6.69 -2.72 -31.22
N GLN A 300 6.83 -3.84 -31.96
CA GLN A 300 5.88 -4.95 -31.89
C GLN A 300 5.87 -5.60 -30.51
N ILE A 301 7.05 -5.87 -29.93
CA ILE A 301 7.17 -6.43 -28.57
C ILE A 301 6.55 -5.48 -27.53
N ALA A 302 6.77 -4.17 -27.67
CA ALA A 302 6.19 -3.17 -26.78
C ALA A 302 4.66 -3.15 -26.88
N LYS A 303 4.10 -3.22 -28.10
CA LYS A 303 2.65 -3.33 -28.34
C LYS A 303 2.07 -4.60 -27.72
N ASP A 304 2.72 -5.75 -27.91
CA ASP A 304 2.25 -7.02 -27.34
C ASP A 304 2.29 -7.02 -25.79
N ARG A 305 3.28 -6.33 -25.20
CA ARG A 305 3.35 -6.10 -23.75
C ARG A 305 2.22 -5.20 -23.25
N GLU A 306 2.01 -4.05 -23.90
CA GLU A 306 0.92 -3.11 -23.57
C GLU A 306 -0.45 -3.81 -23.67
N LYS A 307 -0.67 -4.54 -24.77
CA LYS A 307 -1.87 -5.34 -25.00
C LYS A 307 -2.15 -6.32 -23.87
N ARG A 308 -1.14 -7.09 -23.44
CA ARG A 308 -1.28 -8.03 -22.31
C ARG A 308 -1.62 -7.31 -21.01
N MET A 309 -0.99 -6.17 -20.72
CA MET A 309 -1.33 -5.37 -19.54
C MET A 309 -2.79 -4.93 -19.55
N ARG A 310 -3.28 -4.43 -20.68
CA ARG A 310 -4.68 -4.00 -20.84
C ARG A 310 -5.64 -5.16 -20.59
N GLU A 311 -5.36 -6.32 -21.19
CA GLU A 311 -6.18 -7.52 -21.02
C GLU A 311 -6.26 -7.94 -19.54
N LEU A 312 -5.12 -7.98 -18.84
CA LEU A 312 -5.10 -8.34 -17.42
C LEU A 312 -5.79 -7.29 -16.54
N ALA A 313 -5.59 -5.99 -16.82
CA ALA A 313 -6.27 -4.92 -16.10
C ALA A 313 -7.79 -4.99 -16.26
N LEU A 314 -8.29 -5.24 -17.49
CA LEU A 314 -9.70 -5.48 -17.75
C LEU A 314 -10.23 -6.70 -16.98
N LYS A 315 -9.47 -7.81 -16.95
CA LYS A 315 -9.84 -9.00 -16.15
C LYS A 315 -9.94 -8.67 -14.67
N CYS A 316 -9.04 -7.87 -14.11
CA CYS A 316 -9.12 -7.42 -12.71
C CYS A 316 -10.36 -6.57 -12.45
N LEU A 317 -10.74 -5.66 -13.35
CA LEU A 317 -11.98 -4.88 -13.23
C LEU A 317 -13.22 -5.78 -13.25
N VAL A 318 -13.25 -6.78 -14.14
CA VAL A 318 -14.32 -7.79 -14.19
C VAL A 318 -14.37 -8.58 -12.88
N LYS A 319 -13.22 -9.03 -12.35
CA LYS A 319 -13.15 -9.73 -11.05
C LYS A 319 -13.68 -8.87 -9.92
N ALA A 320 -13.32 -7.59 -9.87
CA ALA A 320 -13.83 -6.67 -8.85
C ALA A 320 -15.37 -6.58 -8.88
N LEU A 321 -15.98 -6.47 -10.07
CA LEU A 321 -17.45 -6.50 -10.19
C LEU A 321 -18.05 -7.85 -9.78
N LYS A 322 -17.41 -8.96 -10.14
CA LYS A 322 -17.84 -10.29 -9.69
C LYS A 322 -17.74 -10.46 -8.18
N CYS A 323 -16.75 -9.89 -7.52
CA CYS A 323 -16.67 -9.87 -6.06
C CYS A 323 -17.91 -9.20 -5.47
N LEU A 324 -18.36 -8.09 -6.04
CA LEU A 324 -19.57 -7.41 -5.58
C LEU A 324 -20.83 -8.27 -5.75
N VAL A 325 -20.96 -8.96 -6.89
CA VAL A 325 -22.07 -9.91 -7.15
C VAL A 325 -22.02 -11.09 -6.17
N ALA A 326 -20.87 -11.76 -6.06
CA ALA A 326 -20.69 -12.93 -5.20
C ALA A 326 -20.97 -12.61 -3.74
N TRP A 327 -20.48 -11.47 -3.26
CA TRP A 327 -20.69 -11.04 -1.88
C TRP A 327 -22.18 -10.75 -1.60
N TYR A 328 -22.91 -10.14 -2.56
CA TYR A 328 -24.36 -9.96 -2.45
C TYR A 328 -25.10 -11.31 -2.38
N GLU A 329 -24.75 -12.25 -3.26
CA GLU A 329 -25.39 -13.57 -3.32
C GLU A 329 -25.13 -14.39 -2.04
N ASP A 330 -23.90 -14.38 -1.52
CA ASP A 330 -23.54 -15.06 -0.27
C ASP A 330 -24.36 -14.53 0.92
N MET A 331 -24.61 -13.22 0.99
CA MET A 331 -25.42 -12.63 2.06
C MET A 331 -26.91 -12.90 1.92
N GLU A 332 -27.46 -12.91 0.70
CA GLU A 332 -28.86 -13.27 0.47
C GLU A 332 -29.12 -14.74 0.85
N ILE A 333 -28.20 -15.65 0.52
CA ILE A 333 -28.28 -17.06 0.94
C ILE A 333 -28.26 -17.18 2.47
N GLY A 334 -27.43 -16.38 3.14
CA GLY A 334 -27.40 -16.32 4.61
C GLY A 334 -28.73 -15.92 5.25
N LYS A 335 -29.53 -15.07 4.58
CA LYS A 335 -30.89 -14.70 5.02
C LYS A 335 -31.89 -15.84 4.85
N GLU A 336 -31.77 -16.66 3.81
CA GLU A 336 -32.69 -17.78 3.58
C GLU A 336 -32.45 -18.94 4.56
N VAL A 337 -31.18 -19.24 4.87
CA VAL A 337 -30.81 -20.32 5.82
C VAL A 337 -31.25 -19.99 7.25
N SER A 338 -31.22 -18.72 7.64
CA SER A 338 -31.67 -18.28 8.98
C SER A 338 -33.20 -18.33 9.16
N ILE A 339 -33.98 -18.46 8.09
CA ILE A 339 -35.45 -18.59 8.14
C ILE A 339 -35.89 -20.07 8.25
N GLN A 340 -35.06 -21.03 7.86
CA GLN A 340 -35.42 -22.46 7.80
C GLN A 340 -35.28 -23.23 9.12
N TYR A 341 -34.66 -22.66 10.15
CA TYR A 341 -34.57 -23.26 11.49
C TYR A 341 -35.24 -22.36 12.55
N PRO A 342 -36.53 -22.54 12.87
CA PRO A 342 -37.09 -21.97 14.08
C PRO A 342 -36.53 -22.75 15.27
N ALA A 343 -35.73 -22.09 16.10
CA ALA A 343 -35.32 -22.63 17.40
C ALA A 343 -36.58 -22.96 18.22
N GLU A 344 -36.68 -24.21 18.70
CA GLU A 344 -37.80 -24.70 19.49
C GLU A 344 -38.04 -23.85 20.73
N GLU A 345 -39.32 -23.61 21.00
CA GLU A 345 -39.86 -22.74 22.03
C GLU A 345 -39.38 -23.12 23.45
N GLN A 346 -38.59 -22.25 24.08
CA GLN A 346 -38.65 -22.05 25.53
C GLN A 346 -38.93 -20.58 25.81
N GLN A 347 -40.14 -20.34 26.30
CA GLN A 347 -40.68 -19.05 26.68
C GLN A 347 -39.91 -18.45 27.86
N GLN A 348 -38.94 -17.58 27.57
CA GLN A 348 -38.57 -16.45 28.41
C GLN A 348 -38.47 -15.21 27.51
N PRO A 349 -39.06 -14.06 27.89
CA PRO A 349 -38.98 -12.84 27.08
C PRO A 349 -37.55 -12.28 27.16
N LEU A 350 -36.65 -12.79 26.34
CA LEU A 350 -35.44 -12.06 25.96
C LEU A 350 -35.86 -11.01 24.94
N GLN A 351 -35.87 -9.77 25.39
CA GLN A 351 -35.87 -8.59 24.54
C GLN A 351 -34.75 -8.76 23.50
N LEU A 352 -35.10 -9.11 22.27
CA LEU A 352 -34.19 -8.97 21.14
C LEU A 352 -33.96 -7.47 20.96
N SER A 353 -32.80 -7.01 21.43
CA SER A 353 -32.26 -5.71 21.12
C SER A 353 -31.91 -5.65 19.64
N THR A 354 -32.89 -5.37 18.79
CA THR A 354 -32.71 -4.96 17.39
C THR A 354 -32.28 -3.48 17.33
N GLU A 355 -31.26 -3.10 18.10
CA GLU A 355 -30.75 -1.72 18.15
C GLU A 355 -29.28 -1.61 17.70
N GLY A 356 -28.58 -2.73 17.46
CA GLY A 356 -27.16 -2.72 17.10
C GLY A 356 -26.81 -2.75 15.60
N SER A 357 -27.69 -3.25 14.72
CA SER A 357 -27.33 -3.56 13.32
C SER A 357 -27.54 -2.41 12.33
N ALA A 358 -28.58 -1.59 12.50
CA ALA A 358 -28.83 -0.43 11.65
C ALA A 358 -27.94 0.77 11.99
N VAL A 359 -27.37 0.80 13.21
CA VAL A 359 -26.54 1.91 13.69
C VAL A 359 -25.13 1.86 13.08
N ASP A 360 -24.55 0.66 12.91
CA ASP A 360 -23.19 0.46 12.39
C ASP A 360 -23.09 0.80 10.87
N VAL A 361 -24.06 0.38 10.06
CA VAL A 361 -24.08 0.69 8.62
C VAL A 361 -24.25 2.19 8.34
N ASN A 362 -25.15 2.85 9.08
CA ASN A 362 -25.33 4.30 8.96
C ASN A 362 -24.07 5.08 9.35
N GLN A 363 -23.30 4.58 10.33
CA GLN A 363 -22.01 5.17 10.68
C GLN A 363 -21.01 5.03 9.54
N ILE A 364 -20.87 3.86 8.90
CA ILE A 364 -19.94 3.67 7.77
C ILE A 364 -20.30 4.59 6.60
N VAL A 365 -21.59 4.70 6.24
CA VAL A 365 -22.08 5.60 5.19
C VAL A 365 -21.75 7.06 5.53
N GLN A 366 -22.05 7.49 6.76
CA GLN A 366 -21.78 8.85 7.23
C GLN A 366 -20.28 9.17 7.22
N VAL A 367 -19.44 8.23 7.68
CA VAL A 367 -17.99 8.36 7.68
C VAL A 367 -17.46 8.50 6.26
N LYS A 368 -17.92 7.68 5.30
CA LYS A 368 -17.48 7.81 3.89
C LYS A 368 -17.93 9.13 3.28
N GLN A 369 -19.15 9.58 3.56
CA GLN A 369 -19.64 10.89 3.10
C GLN A 369 -18.83 12.05 3.67
N GLN A 370 -18.54 12.03 4.98
CA GLN A 370 -17.69 13.02 5.63
C GLN A 370 -16.28 13.02 5.04
N LYS A 371 -15.67 11.84 4.89
CA LYS A 371 -14.35 11.67 4.28
C LYS A 371 -14.29 12.26 2.87
N SER A 372 -15.28 11.97 2.03
CA SER A 372 -15.36 12.49 0.66
C SER A 372 -15.44 14.03 0.61
N LEU A 373 -16.15 14.65 1.56
CA LEU A 373 -16.18 16.11 1.69
C LEU A 373 -14.82 16.67 2.13
N ILE A 374 -14.16 16.04 3.11
CA ILE A 374 -12.82 16.45 3.55
C ILE A 374 -11.83 16.35 2.38
N GLU A 375 -11.85 15.24 1.64
CA GLU A 375 -11.00 15.02 0.46
C GLU A 375 -11.25 16.05 -0.63
N SER A 376 -12.51 16.36 -0.92
CA SER A 376 -12.87 17.45 -1.84
C SER A 376 -12.30 18.81 -1.38
N GLY A 377 -12.29 19.05 -0.07
CA GLY A 377 -11.70 20.24 0.53
C GLY A 377 -10.17 20.26 0.44
N ILE A 378 -9.51 19.12 0.65
CA ILE A 378 -8.05 18.94 0.50
C ILE A 378 -7.62 19.15 -0.96
N ASP A 379 -8.34 18.56 -1.92
CA ASP A 379 -8.10 18.75 -3.35
C ASP A 379 -8.30 20.20 -3.78
N LEU A 380 -9.31 20.86 -3.24
CA LEU A 380 -9.54 22.28 -3.47
C LEU A 380 -8.45 23.13 -2.81
N PHE A 381 -7.97 22.76 -1.63
CA PHE A 381 -6.84 23.42 -0.95
C PHE A 381 -5.56 23.31 -1.78
N ALA A 382 -5.24 22.13 -2.31
CA ALA A 382 -4.07 21.91 -3.15
C ALA A 382 -4.08 22.77 -4.43
N LYS A 383 -5.25 23.07 -4.98
CA LYS A 383 -5.41 23.93 -6.17
C LYS A 383 -5.53 25.41 -5.83
N LYS A 384 -6.29 25.73 -4.77
CA LYS A 384 -6.69 27.08 -4.34
C LYS A 384 -6.85 27.10 -2.80
N PRO A 385 -5.76 27.36 -2.05
CA PRO A 385 -5.75 27.22 -0.60
C PRO A 385 -6.89 27.96 0.13
N ALA A 386 -7.12 29.23 -0.20
CA ALA A 386 -8.18 30.03 0.42
C ALA A 386 -9.59 29.46 0.17
N GLN A 387 -9.86 28.92 -1.03
CA GLN A 387 -11.16 28.32 -1.35
C GLN A 387 -11.32 26.96 -0.67
N GLY A 388 -10.25 26.18 -0.57
CA GLY A 388 -10.24 24.90 0.13
C GLY A 388 -10.56 25.05 1.62
N LEU A 389 -9.88 25.98 2.30
CA LEU A 389 -10.14 26.29 3.71
C LEU A 389 -11.57 26.81 3.92
N ALA A 390 -12.05 27.73 3.07
CA ALA A 390 -13.43 28.22 3.15
C ALA A 390 -14.47 27.11 2.96
N PHE A 391 -14.21 26.16 2.05
CA PHE A 391 -15.07 25.01 1.84
C PHE A 391 -15.09 24.09 3.07
N LEU A 392 -13.93 23.73 3.61
CA LEU A 392 -13.81 22.89 4.81
C LEU A 392 -14.50 23.54 6.02
N HIS A 393 -14.35 24.85 6.19
CA HIS A 393 -15.05 25.61 7.22
C HIS A 393 -16.58 25.59 7.00
N SER A 394 -17.06 25.80 5.76
CA SER A 394 -18.49 25.78 5.46
C SER A 394 -19.17 24.44 5.76
N LYS A 395 -18.39 23.35 5.78
CA LYS A 395 -18.83 21.99 6.11
C LYS A 395 -18.62 21.63 7.57
N GLY A 396 -18.04 22.53 8.37
CA GLY A 396 -17.84 22.34 9.81
C GLY A 396 -16.64 21.47 10.18
N PHE A 397 -15.69 21.26 9.27
CA PHE A 397 -14.50 20.43 9.54
C PHE A 397 -13.34 21.19 10.19
N ILE A 398 -13.26 22.51 9.95
CA ILE A 398 -12.24 23.39 10.53
C ILE A 398 -12.89 24.69 11.01
N GLY A 399 -12.31 25.33 12.02
CA GLY A 399 -12.69 26.68 12.43
C GLY A 399 -12.08 27.77 11.55
N THR A 400 -12.39 29.03 11.84
CA THR A 400 -11.86 30.21 11.11
C THR A 400 -10.62 30.81 11.75
N GLU A 401 -10.31 30.44 12.98
CA GLU A 401 -9.23 31.06 13.72
C GLU A 401 -7.86 30.51 13.25
N PRO A 402 -6.80 31.31 13.35
CA PRO A 402 -5.46 30.89 12.93
C PRO A 402 -4.98 29.60 13.60
N GLU A 403 -5.35 29.40 14.87
CA GLU A 403 -5.04 28.22 15.68
C GLU A 403 -5.71 26.96 15.13
N ASP A 404 -6.97 27.07 14.65
CA ASP A 404 -7.72 25.94 14.11
C ASP A 404 -7.10 25.45 12.79
N ILE A 405 -6.68 26.39 11.93
CA ILE A 405 -6.02 26.07 10.66
C ILE A 405 -4.63 25.48 10.92
N ALA A 406 -3.89 26.02 11.88
CA ALA A 406 -2.61 25.46 12.29
C ALA A 406 -2.74 24.03 12.84
N ALA A 407 -3.75 23.76 13.67
CA ALA A 407 -4.06 22.43 14.17
C ALA A 407 -4.43 21.47 13.02
N PHE A 408 -5.24 21.93 12.07
CA PHE A 408 -5.59 21.16 10.87
C PHE A 408 -4.34 20.78 10.04
N PHE A 409 -3.42 21.71 9.80
CA PHE A 409 -2.17 21.43 9.09
C PHE A 409 -1.25 20.44 9.80
N HIS A 410 -1.33 20.34 11.13
CA HIS A 410 -0.59 19.33 11.91
C HIS A 410 -1.26 17.96 11.89
N ALA A 411 -2.59 17.93 11.91
CA ALA A 411 -3.39 16.71 12.00
C ALA A 411 -3.56 15.99 10.66
N GLU A 412 -3.73 16.73 9.56
CA GLU A 412 -4.04 16.15 8.25
C GLU A 412 -2.78 15.89 7.41
N GLU A 413 -2.28 14.66 7.48
CA GLU A 413 -1.06 14.25 6.76
C GLU A 413 -1.24 14.17 5.23
N ARG A 414 -2.49 14.13 4.72
CA ARG A 414 -2.79 14.05 3.28
C ARG A 414 -2.59 15.38 2.54
N LEU A 415 -2.45 16.49 3.26
CA LEU A 415 -2.21 17.80 2.65
C LEU A 415 -0.88 17.85 1.90
N ASP A 416 -0.86 18.54 0.76
CA ASP A 416 0.38 18.77 0.02
C ASP A 416 1.31 19.68 0.82
N LYS A 417 2.42 19.11 1.29
CA LYS A 417 3.46 19.78 2.07
C LYS A 417 4.07 20.99 1.38
N SER A 418 4.09 21.04 0.05
CA SER A 418 4.55 22.20 -0.70
C SER A 418 3.53 23.33 -0.60
N VAL A 419 2.24 23.02 -0.70
CA VAL A 419 1.16 23.99 -0.58
C VAL A 419 1.07 24.54 0.85
N ILE A 420 1.25 23.69 1.87
CA ILE A 420 1.37 24.14 3.27
C ILE A 420 2.52 25.15 3.40
N GLY A 421 3.71 24.80 2.91
CA GLY A 421 4.87 25.68 3.00
C GLY A 421 4.65 27.02 2.31
N ASP A 422 4.09 27.00 1.09
CA ASP A 422 3.77 28.22 0.33
C ASP A 422 2.73 29.09 1.02
N TYR A 423 1.75 28.48 1.70
CA TYR A 423 0.70 29.16 2.46
C TYR A 423 1.23 29.78 3.76
N LEU A 424 2.04 29.04 4.54
CA LEU A 424 2.66 29.53 5.77
C LEU A 424 3.68 30.64 5.49
N GLY A 425 4.36 30.57 4.35
CA GLY A 425 5.32 31.59 3.93
C GLY A 425 4.68 32.84 3.33
N ASP A 426 3.36 32.88 3.11
CA ASP A 426 2.70 34.01 2.44
C ASP A 426 2.80 35.33 3.25
N GLY A 427 2.72 36.45 2.54
CA GLY A 427 2.81 37.79 3.12
C GLY A 427 1.49 38.30 3.71
N ASP A 428 0.37 37.64 3.41
CA ASP A 428 -0.93 38.04 3.93
C ASP A 428 -1.01 37.98 5.46
N SER A 429 -1.63 38.99 6.09
CA SER A 429 -1.64 39.12 7.56
C SER A 429 -2.29 37.93 8.27
N PHE A 430 -3.28 37.29 7.62
CA PHE A 430 -3.94 36.12 8.16
C PHE A 430 -3.02 34.89 8.10
N ASN A 431 -2.35 34.67 6.97
CA ASN A 431 -1.37 33.61 6.78
C ASN A 431 -0.21 33.70 7.78
N GLN A 432 0.28 34.92 8.05
CA GLN A 432 1.32 35.15 9.06
C GLN A 432 0.87 34.72 10.45
N LYS A 433 -0.38 35.03 10.83
CA LYS A 433 -0.94 34.57 12.12
C LYS A 433 -1.03 33.06 12.18
N VAL A 434 -1.51 32.41 11.12
CA VAL A 434 -1.55 30.94 11.02
C VAL A 434 -0.15 30.36 11.16
N MET A 435 0.85 30.96 10.51
CA MET A 435 2.25 30.53 10.61
C MET A 435 2.79 30.66 12.03
N TYR A 436 2.47 31.75 12.74
CA TYR A 436 2.86 31.89 14.13
C TYR A 436 2.24 30.80 15.00
N SER A 437 0.92 30.61 14.93
CA SER A 437 0.22 29.56 15.69
C SER A 437 0.72 28.16 15.32
N TYR A 438 1.12 27.92 14.07
CA TYR A 438 1.68 26.65 13.60
C TYR A 438 3.07 26.35 14.15
N VAL A 439 3.96 27.35 14.22
CA VAL A 439 5.31 27.18 14.77
C VAL A 439 5.28 27.11 16.30
N ASP A 440 4.34 27.82 16.93
CA ASP A 440 4.20 27.86 18.40
C ASP A 440 3.73 26.53 19.01
N THR A 441 3.14 25.63 18.22
CA THR A 441 2.77 24.29 18.68
C THR A 441 3.97 23.35 18.82
N PHE A 442 5.14 23.70 18.27
CA PHE A 442 6.35 22.90 18.43
C PHE A 442 7.00 23.16 19.79
N ASP A 443 7.40 22.07 20.45
CA ASP A 443 8.26 22.11 21.64
C ASP A 443 9.71 21.80 21.23
N PHE A 444 10.55 22.83 21.30
CA PHE A 444 11.99 22.70 21.02
C PHE A 444 12.84 22.66 22.30
N SER A 445 12.24 22.42 23.47
CA SER A 445 12.95 22.43 24.74
C SER A 445 13.97 21.29 24.82
N GLY A 446 15.24 21.63 25.06
CA GLY A 446 16.31 20.63 25.29
C GLY A 446 16.74 19.86 24.03
N VAL A 447 16.30 20.27 22.84
CA VAL A 447 16.81 19.76 21.56
C VAL A 447 17.78 20.75 20.94
N ASN A 448 18.77 20.26 20.20
CA ASN A 448 19.70 21.13 19.48
C ASN A 448 19.04 21.77 18.25
N ILE A 449 19.62 22.86 17.74
CA ILE A 449 19.03 23.66 16.65
C ILE A 449 18.86 22.87 15.35
N VAL A 450 19.79 21.94 15.04
CA VAL A 450 19.71 21.08 13.84
C VAL A 450 18.53 20.12 13.94
N GLN A 451 18.34 19.50 15.09
CA GLN A 451 17.25 18.57 15.35
C GLN A 451 15.90 19.29 15.38
N ALA A 452 15.85 20.49 15.98
CA ALA A 452 14.67 21.34 15.94
C ALA A 452 14.29 21.71 14.49
N LEU A 453 15.28 22.10 13.69
CA LEU A 453 15.09 22.44 12.28
C LEU A 453 14.64 21.22 11.47
N ARG A 454 15.20 20.03 11.71
CA ARG A 454 14.72 18.78 11.10
C ARG A 454 13.27 18.48 11.47
N THR A 455 12.89 18.65 12.74
CA THR A 455 11.51 18.44 13.19
C THR A 455 10.52 19.36 12.47
N LEU A 456 10.88 20.65 12.32
CA LEU A 456 10.06 21.62 11.59
C LEU A 456 9.96 21.27 10.10
N LEU A 457 11.10 21.10 9.43
CA LEU A 457 11.18 20.88 7.98
C LEU A 457 10.71 19.48 7.52
N ASN A 458 10.46 18.57 8.47
CA ASN A 458 9.79 17.30 8.16
C ASN A 458 8.28 17.48 7.93
N LYS A 459 7.67 18.55 8.47
CA LYS A 459 6.22 18.75 8.42
C LYS A 459 5.74 19.42 7.14
N PHE A 460 6.51 20.34 6.55
CA PHE A 460 6.20 20.99 5.28
C PHE A 460 7.47 21.23 4.45
N ARG A 461 7.31 21.58 3.18
CA ARG A 461 8.45 21.90 2.29
C ARG A 461 8.68 23.40 2.25
N LEU A 462 9.94 23.84 2.35
CA LEU A 462 10.26 25.27 2.24
C LEU A 462 9.88 25.82 0.86
N PRO A 463 9.27 27.01 0.79
CA PRO A 463 9.03 27.73 -0.45
C PRO A 463 10.32 28.03 -1.22
N GLY A 464 10.22 28.25 -2.53
CA GLY A 464 11.37 28.68 -3.35
C GLY A 464 11.67 30.18 -3.28
N GLU A 465 10.71 31.00 -2.85
CA GLU A 465 10.84 32.45 -2.76
C GLU A 465 11.57 32.87 -1.48
N ALA A 466 12.67 33.62 -1.62
CA ALA A 466 13.52 34.03 -0.49
C ALA A 466 12.73 34.75 0.63
N GLN A 467 11.79 35.64 0.27
CA GLN A 467 10.97 36.38 1.24
C GLN A 467 10.04 35.47 2.06
N LYS A 468 9.63 34.33 1.52
CA LYS A 468 8.76 33.37 2.21
C LYS A 468 9.57 32.51 3.18
N ILE A 469 10.76 32.07 2.76
CA ILE A 469 11.71 31.35 3.63
C ILE A 469 12.07 32.24 4.82
N ASP A 470 12.30 33.53 4.55
CA ASP A 470 12.66 34.54 5.55
C ASP A 470 11.72 34.60 6.74
N ARG A 471 10.43 34.80 6.47
CA ARG A 471 9.38 34.87 7.50
C ARG A 471 9.30 33.60 8.35
N ILE A 472 9.40 32.42 7.72
CA ILE A 472 9.32 31.14 8.43
C ILE A 472 10.55 30.95 9.33
N MET A 473 11.74 31.26 8.82
CA MET A 473 12.99 31.13 9.58
C MET A 473 13.09 32.12 10.73
N GLU A 474 12.58 33.34 10.57
CA GLU A 474 12.53 34.34 11.63
C GLU A 474 11.65 33.86 12.79
N LYS A 475 10.44 33.36 12.50
CA LYS A 475 9.56 32.81 13.53
C LYS A 475 10.14 31.55 14.17
N PHE A 476 10.76 30.66 13.40
CA PHE A 476 11.45 29.48 13.94
C PHE A 476 12.54 29.86 14.94
N ALA A 477 13.38 30.84 14.58
CA ALA A 477 14.47 31.30 15.43
C ALA A 477 13.95 31.91 16.74
N SER A 478 12.90 32.75 16.67
CA SER A 478 12.22 33.28 17.86
C SER A 478 11.74 32.15 18.77
N ARG A 479 11.01 31.18 18.19
CA ARG A 479 10.45 30.06 18.94
C ARG A 479 11.53 29.17 19.57
N TYR A 480 12.60 28.89 18.84
CA TYR A 480 13.71 28.08 19.36
C TYR A 480 14.41 28.76 20.55
N CYS A 481 14.61 30.08 20.48
CA CYS A 481 15.16 30.87 21.58
C CYS A 481 14.21 30.90 22.79
N GLU A 482 12.90 31.05 22.57
CA GLU A 482 11.87 31.01 23.63
C GLU A 482 11.82 29.65 24.36
N CYS A 483 11.99 28.54 23.65
CA CYS A 483 12.04 27.21 24.24
C CYS A 483 13.36 26.89 24.96
N ASN A 484 14.44 27.62 24.65
CA ASN A 484 15.79 27.34 25.19
C ASN A 484 16.49 28.55 25.82
N PRO A 485 15.85 29.30 26.75
CA PRO A 485 16.46 30.46 27.41
C PRO A 485 17.71 30.09 28.23
N GLN A 486 17.80 28.83 28.67
CA GLN A 486 18.90 28.29 29.46
C GLN A 486 20.21 28.12 28.70
N LEU A 487 20.16 27.96 27.36
CA LEU A 487 21.38 27.70 26.58
C LEU A 487 22.32 28.92 26.62
N LYS A 488 21.79 30.15 26.61
CA LYS A 488 22.57 31.42 26.56
C LYS A 488 23.67 31.45 25.47
N ILE A 489 23.59 30.56 24.47
CA ILE A 489 24.55 30.47 23.36
C ILE A 489 24.30 31.58 22.34
N PHE A 490 23.04 31.99 22.18
CA PHE A 490 22.61 33.02 21.23
C PHE A 490 22.44 34.36 21.93
N ALA A 491 23.06 35.42 21.39
CA ALA A 491 22.92 36.79 21.87
C ALA A 491 21.53 37.35 21.57
N SER A 492 20.93 36.97 20.44
CA SER A 492 19.57 37.33 20.05
C SER A 492 18.93 36.25 19.17
N ALA A 493 17.62 36.38 18.92
CA ALA A 493 16.93 35.55 17.93
C ALA A 493 17.55 35.70 16.52
N ASP A 494 18.11 36.87 16.19
CA ASP A 494 18.80 37.10 14.91
C ASP A 494 19.99 36.16 14.73
N THR A 495 20.75 35.86 15.79
CA THR A 495 21.85 34.89 15.71
C THR A 495 21.34 33.48 15.38
N ALA A 496 20.25 33.05 16.02
CA ALA A 496 19.66 31.74 15.74
C ALA A 496 19.07 31.70 14.31
N TYR A 497 18.53 32.81 13.83
CA TYR A 497 18.01 32.97 12.47
C TYR A 497 19.15 32.86 11.42
N VAL A 498 20.24 33.61 11.58
CA VAL A 498 21.39 33.57 10.65
C VAL A 498 22.02 32.18 10.65
N LEU A 499 22.16 31.55 11.82
CA LEU A 499 22.66 30.18 11.93
C LEU A 499 21.72 29.16 11.27
N SER A 500 20.41 29.34 11.37
CA SER A 500 19.45 28.44 10.70
C SER A 500 19.60 28.50 9.17
N TYR A 501 19.81 29.71 8.63
CA TYR A 501 20.12 29.90 7.21
C TYR A 501 21.45 29.28 6.81
N SER A 502 22.49 29.41 7.62
CA SER A 502 23.79 28.79 7.34
C SER A 502 23.68 27.25 7.31
N ILE A 503 22.84 26.66 8.17
CA ILE A 503 22.57 25.22 8.18
C ILE A 503 21.84 24.78 6.88
N ILE A 504 20.84 25.54 6.42
CA ILE A 504 20.13 25.25 5.17
C ILE A 504 21.07 25.36 3.96
N MET A 505 21.96 26.34 3.95
CA MET A 505 22.98 26.49 2.91
C MET A 505 24.00 25.34 2.97
N LEU A 506 24.42 24.93 4.17
CA LEU A 506 25.36 23.82 4.35
C LEU A 506 24.77 22.49 3.86
N THR A 507 23.52 22.17 4.21
CA THR A 507 22.89 20.93 3.73
C THR A 507 22.74 20.94 2.20
N THR A 508 22.44 22.09 1.61
CA THR A 508 22.35 22.23 0.14
C THR A 508 23.74 22.05 -0.50
N ASP A 509 24.78 22.64 0.08
CA ASP A 509 26.14 22.54 -0.43
C ASP A 509 26.68 21.11 -0.36
N LEU A 510 26.58 20.45 0.80
CA LEU A 510 27.12 19.12 1.04
C LEU A 510 26.40 18.03 0.23
N HIS A 511 25.07 18.08 0.13
CA HIS A 511 24.27 16.98 -0.44
C HIS A 511 23.82 17.18 -1.89
N ASN A 512 23.90 18.40 -2.45
CA ASN A 512 23.56 18.60 -3.87
C ASN A 512 24.67 18.12 -4.82
N PRO A 513 24.41 17.14 -5.72
CA PRO A 513 25.44 16.61 -6.64
C PRO A 513 25.95 17.63 -7.67
N GLN A 514 25.26 18.75 -7.89
CA GLN A 514 25.70 19.80 -8.80
C GLN A 514 26.86 20.64 -8.22
N VAL A 515 27.03 20.63 -6.90
CA VAL A 515 28.11 21.35 -6.21
C VAL A 515 29.37 20.51 -6.26
N LYS A 516 30.35 20.91 -7.09
CA LYS A 516 31.60 20.16 -7.29
C LYS A 516 32.62 20.33 -6.17
N ARG A 517 32.68 21.52 -5.56
CA ARG A 517 33.58 21.83 -4.45
C ARG A 517 32.73 22.05 -3.20
N LYS A 518 32.72 21.07 -2.32
CA LYS A 518 31.99 21.10 -1.05
C LYS A 518 32.69 22.04 -0.06
N MET A 519 31.90 22.77 0.72
CA MET A 519 32.34 23.62 1.80
C MET A 519 33.01 22.76 2.87
N LEU A 520 34.24 23.10 3.26
CA LEU A 520 34.95 22.40 4.34
C LEU A 520 34.48 22.88 5.71
N LYS A 521 34.74 22.09 6.76
CA LYS A 521 34.36 22.40 8.14
C LYS A 521 34.92 23.75 8.59
N GLU A 522 36.19 24.02 8.30
CA GLU A 522 36.85 25.28 8.66
C GLU A 522 36.25 26.47 7.88
N GLU A 523 35.81 26.23 6.63
CA GLU A 523 35.15 27.25 5.82
C GLU A 523 33.77 27.60 6.40
N TYR A 524 33.02 26.60 6.87
CA TYR A 524 31.73 26.80 7.54
C TYR A 524 31.85 27.56 8.87
N ILE A 525 32.87 27.24 9.68
CA ILE A 525 33.13 27.97 10.94
C ILE A 525 33.47 29.43 10.64
N ARG A 526 34.37 29.67 9.68
CA ARG A 526 34.77 31.03 9.28
C ARG A 526 33.61 31.84 8.72
N MET A 527 32.70 31.20 7.98
CA MET A 527 31.51 31.83 7.40
C MET A 527 30.54 32.36 8.46
N ASN A 528 30.51 31.73 9.64
CA ASN A 528 29.62 32.09 10.75
C ASN A 528 30.31 32.94 11.84
N ARG A 529 31.44 33.58 11.53
CA ARG A 529 32.09 34.51 12.46
C ARG A 529 31.34 35.83 12.57
N GLY A 530 31.30 36.38 13.78
CA GLY A 530 30.67 37.67 14.09
C GLY A 530 29.13 37.67 14.07
N ILE A 531 28.48 36.52 13.88
CA ILE A 531 27.00 36.45 13.79
C ILE A 531 26.31 36.53 15.16
N ASN A 532 27.05 36.41 16.26
CA ASN A 532 26.53 36.41 17.62
C ASN A 532 26.59 37.80 18.27
N GLY A 533 25.97 38.82 17.63
CA GLY A 533 25.99 40.18 18.15
C GLY A 533 27.38 40.83 18.13
N GLN A 534 28.15 40.60 17.06
CA GLN A 534 29.58 40.95 16.88
C GLN A 534 30.59 40.01 17.55
N ASP A 535 30.15 39.07 18.38
CA ASP A 535 30.96 37.95 18.88
C ASP A 535 30.81 36.69 18.00
N ASP A 536 31.66 35.69 18.27
CA ASP A 536 31.66 34.39 17.58
C ASP A 536 30.84 33.34 18.36
N LEU A 537 30.20 32.42 17.62
CA LEU A 537 29.67 31.19 18.22
C LEU A 537 30.82 30.21 18.52
N PRO A 538 30.71 29.34 19.55
CA PRO A 538 31.77 28.39 19.87
C PRO A 538 32.13 27.45 18.70
N ASP A 539 33.42 27.34 18.37
CA ASP A 539 33.91 26.51 17.27
C ASP A 539 33.51 25.03 17.40
N GLU A 540 33.50 24.48 18.63
CA GLU A 540 33.02 23.12 18.89
C GLU A 540 31.53 22.95 18.57
N PHE A 541 30.72 23.98 18.80
CA PHE A 541 29.28 23.93 18.52
C PHE A 541 29.04 23.92 17.01
N LEU A 542 29.71 24.80 16.26
CA LEU A 542 29.65 24.82 14.80
C LEU A 542 30.23 23.55 14.16
N SER A 543 31.29 22.98 14.74
CA SER A 543 31.88 21.72 14.31
C SER A 543 30.90 20.55 14.44
N LYS A 544 30.19 20.45 15.58
CA LYS A 544 29.16 19.43 15.79
C LYS A 544 28.00 19.56 14.80
N ILE A 545 27.57 20.78 14.49
CA ILE A 545 26.55 21.04 13.46
C ILE A 545 27.03 20.55 12.09
N TYR A 546 28.27 20.89 11.71
CA TYR A 546 28.82 20.46 10.43
C TYR A 546 28.88 18.93 10.32
N ASP A 547 29.37 18.25 11.36
CA ASP A 547 29.48 16.79 11.36
C ASP A 547 28.11 16.10 11.29
N ASP A 548 27.10 16.62 12.00
CA ASP A 548 25.73 16.10 11.95
C ASP A 548 25.13 16.28 10.54
N ILE A 549 25.26 17.47 9.94
CA ILE A 549 24.73 17.72 8.59
C ILE A 549 25.48 16.90 7.54
N ALA A 550 26.80 16.74 7.66
CA ALA A 550 27.59 15.93 6.73
C ALA A 550 27.18 14.45 6.78
N ALA A 551 26.90 13.91 7.97
CA ALA A 551 26.45 12.53 8.14
C ALA A 551 24.97 12.34 7.76
N ASN A 552 24.12 13.32 8.08
CA ASN A 552 22.67 13.22 7.95
C ASN A 552 22.11 14.45 7.23
N GLU A 553 21.66 14.28 6.00
CA GLU A 553 20.97 15.34 5.24
C GLU A 553 19.66 15.77 5.91
N ILE A 554 19.33 17.07 5.85
CA ILE A 554 17.98 17.53 6.18
C ILE A 554 17.04 17.16 5.02
N LYS A 555 16.44 15.97 5.12
CA LYS A 555 15.43 15.50 4.15
C LYS A 555 14.07 16.11 4.47
N THR A 556 13.53 16.93 3.58
CA THR A 556 12.08 17.17 3.55
C THR A 556 11.42 15.89 3.04
N LYS A 557 10.49 15.27 3.79
CA LYS A 557 9.73 14.08 3.32
C LYS A 557 9.25 14.33 1.88
N PRO A 558 9.46 13.39 0.94
CA PRO A 558 8.96 13.54 -0.41
C PRO A 558 7.43 13.50 -0.38
N GLY A 559 6.78 14.65 -0.21
CA GLY A 559 5.35 14.78 -0.48
C GLY A 559 5.16 14.80 -1.99
N ASN A 560 4.28 13.94 -2.52
CA ASN A 560 3.78 13.86 -3.90
C ASN A 560 4.57 14.67 -4.95
N LEU A 561 5.88 14.45 -5.03
CA LEU A 561 6.70 15.17 -5.98
C LEU A 561 6.25 14.71 -7.35
N LYS A 562 6.01 15.68 -8.24
CA LYS A 562 6.21 15.46 -9.67
C LYS A 562 7.63 14.89 -9.81
N ARG A 563 7.69 13.56 -9.91
CA ARG A 563 8.91 12.75 -10.03
C ARG A 563 9.76 13.37 -11.15
N PRO A 564 11.09 13.47 -10.99
CA PRO A 564 11.95 14.04 -12.02
C PRO A 564 11.65 13.35 -13.35
N LYS A 565 11.08 14.09 -14.30
CA LYS A 565 10.77 13.54 -15.62
C LYS A 565 12.07 13.40 -16.38
N LEU A 566 12.60 12.18 -16.42
CA LEU A 566 13.58 11.82 -17.45
C LEU A 566 12.84 11.85 -18.79
N ASN A 567 13.36 12.61 -19.77
CA ASN A 567 12.91 12.44 -21.15
C ASN A 567 13.32 11.03 -21.59
N SER A 568 12.36 10.10 -21.52
CA SER A 568 12.60 8.69 -21.82
C SER A 568 13.16 8.54 -23.23
N GLU A 569 12.76 9.40 -24.17
CA GLU A 569 13.17 9.37 -25.58
C GLU A 569 14.67 9.59 -25.82
N THR A 570 15.39 10.35 -24.97
CA THR A 570 16.82 10.67 -25.16
C THR A 570 17.77 9.96 -24.19
N ALA A 571 17.25 9.31 -23.15
CA ALA A 571 18.07 8.64 -22.14
C ALA A 571 18.61 7.28 -22.61
N THR A 572 19.90 7.03 -22.37
CA THR A 572 20.54 5.73 -22.65
C THR A 572 19.95 4.60 -21.80
N ILE A 573 20.01 3.35 -22.28
CA ILE A 573 19.50 2.16 -21.56
C ILE A 573 20.10 2.07 -20.14
N ARG A 574 21.39 2.40 -19.98
CA ARG A 574 22.08 2.41 -18.69
C ARG A 574 21.53 3.48 -17.75
N GLN A 575 21.28 4.69 -18.24
CA GLN A 575 20.66 5.76 -17.45
C GLN A 575 19.23 5.39 -17.02
N ARG A 576 18.42 4.82 -17.92
CA ARG A 576 17.05 4.38 -17.57
C ARG A 576 17.05 3.34 -16.46
N LYS A 577 17.94 2.34 -16.53
CA LYS A 577 18.11 1.33 -15.46
C LYS A 577 18.57 1.95 -14.13
N MET A 578 19.51 2.90 -14.17
CA MET A 578 19.97 3.59 -12.96
C MET A 578 18.84 4.38 -12.28
N PHE A 579 18.07 5.14 -13.06
CA PHE A 579 16.91 5.89 -12.52
C PHE A 579 15.83 4.96 -11.96
N GLN A 580 15.55 3.85 -12.64
CA GLN A 580 14.62 2.85 -12.13
C GLN A 580 15.08 2.27 -10.78
N ASN A 581 16.37 1.92 -10.66
CA ASN A 581 16.91 1.40 -9.40
C ASN A 581 16.86 2.43 -8.27
N LEU A 582 17.19 3.70 -8.55
CA LEU A 582 17.08 4.78 -7.57
C LEU A 582 15.63 5.02 -7.13
N GLU A 583 14.66 4.91 -8.04
CA GLU A 583 13.26 5.04 -7.69
C GLU A 583 12.79 3.87 -6.81
N LEU A 584 13.16 2.63 -7.14
CA LEU A 584 12.88 1.46 -6.32
C LEU A 584 13.51 1.56 -4.94
N GLU A 585 14.74 2.07 -4.84
CA GLU A 585 15.42 2.30 -3.57
C GLU A 585 14.71 3.40 -2.74
N SER A 586 14.27 4.48 -3.38
CA SER A 586 13.45 5.50 -2.72
C SER A 586 12.14 4.93 -2.19
N ILE A 587 11.47 4.08 -2.97
CA ILE A 587 10.24 3.40 -2.53
C ILE A 587 10.55 2.50 -1.32
N SER A 588 11.64 1.73 -1.38
CA SER A 588 12.12 0.88 -0.28
C SER A 588 12.29 1.66 1.02
N GLN A 589 12.99 2.80 0.97
CA GLN A 589 13.28 3.62 2.14
C GLN A 589 12.01 4.19 2.79
N VAL A 590 11.08 4.69 1.96
CA VAL A 590 9.79 5.22 2.44
C VAL A 590 8.93 4.11 3.03
N ALA A 591 8.79 2.99 2.32
CA ALA A 591 8.03 1.84 2.77
C ALA A 591 8.60 1.26 4.08
N HIS A 592 9.93 1.14 4.20
CA HIS A 592 10.57 0.64 5.42
C HIS A 592 10.30 1.55 6.62
N SER A 593 10.47 2.86 6.47
CA SER A 593 10.22 3.82 7.57
C SER A 593 8.77 3.80 8.03
N LEU A 594 7.81 3.74 7.10
CA LEU A 594 6.39 3.65 7.43
C LEU A 594 6.03 2.28 8.02
N MET A 595 6.63 1.20 7.53
CA MET A 595 6.43 -0.14 8.05
C MET A 595 6.90 -0.26 9.50
N GLU A 596 8.08 0.27 9.82
CA GLU A 596 8.58 0.31 11.21
C GLU A 596 7.60 1.01 12.14
N ALA A 597 7.08 2.19 11.75
CA ALA A 597 6.06 2.89 12.52
C ALA A 597 4.75 2.06 12.65
N ALA A 598 4.36 1.37 11.58
CA ALA A 598 3.18 0.51 11.58
C ALA A 598 3.34 -0.71 12.50
N THR A 599 4.56 -1.24 12.70
CA THR A 599 4.78 -2.44 13.54
C THR A 599 4.31 -2.28 14.97
N PHE A 600 4.43 -1.07 15.54
CA PHE A 600 4.02 -0.77 16.91
C PHE A 600 2.60 -0.22 17.03
N THR A 601 1.93 0.03 15.90
CA THR A 601 0.60 0.62 15.89
C THR A 601 -0.45 -0.47 15.84
N HIS A 602 -1.23 -0.59 16.91
CA HIS A 602 -2.39 -1.48 16.94
C HIS A 602 -3.65 -0.70 16.52
N VAL A 603 -4.33 -1.18 15.49
CA VAL A 603 -5.60 -0.64 15.02
C VAL A 603 -6.53 -1.80 14.74
N GLU A 604 -7.74 -1.72 15.27
CA GLU A 604 -8.76 -2.74 15.07
C GLU A 604 -9.11 -2.87 13.58
N PHE A 605 -9.17 -4.12 13.12
CA PHE A 605 -9.57 -4.48 11.77
C PHE A 605 -11.04 -4.88 11.75
N THR A 606 -11.81 -4.25 10.87
CA THR A 606 -13.24 -4.50 10.75
C THR A 606 -13.49 -5.47 9.61
N THR A 607 -13.97 -6.67 9.90
CA THR A 607 -14.44 -7.59 8.86
C THR A 607 -15.82 -7.16 8.39
N ALA A 608 -15.99 -6.99 7.08
CA ALA A 608 -17.26 -6.62 6.46
C ALA A 608 -18.33 -7.69 6.65
N LYS A 609 -19.55 -7.27 7.06
CA LYS A 609 -20.70 -8.16 7.33
C LYS A 609 -22.01 -7.67 6.72
N HIS A 610 -22.04 -6.48 6.09
CA HIS A 610 -23.28 -5.81 5.68
C HIS A 610 -23.30 -5.49 4.18
N PHE A 611 -24.43 -5.73 3.51
CA PHE A 611 -24.53 -5.68 2.04
C PHE A 611 -24.64 -4.28 1.45
N GLU A 612 -25.07 -3.31 2.26
CA GLU A 612 -25.15 -1.91 1.88
C GLU A 612 -23.76 -1.33 1.52
N GLN A 613 -22.68 -1.95 2.03
CA GLN A 613 -21.30 -1.57 1.72
C GLN A 613 -20.99 -1.77 0.23
N VAL A 614 -21.47 -2.87 -0.36
CA VAL A 614 -21.24 -3.22 -1.77
C VAL A 614 -21.92 -2.24 -2.72
N GLN A 615 -23.09 -1.70 -2.34
CA GLN A 615 -23.76 -0.64 -3.11
C GLN A 615 -22.86 0.59 -3.23
N LEU A 616 -22.33 1.09 -2.10
CA LEU A 616 -21.45 2.26 -2.08
C LEU A 616 -20.15 2.00 -2.86
N MET A 617 -19.60 0.79 -2.77
CA MET A 617 -18.44 0.39 -3.57
C MET A 617 -18.73 0.50 -5.06
N PHE A 618 -19.88 0.01 -5.53
CA PHE A 618 -20.23 0.10 -6.94
C PHE A 618 -20.50 1.55 -7.38
N GLU A 619 -21.19 2.34 -6.56
CA GLU A 619 -21.42 3.77 -6.81
C GLU A 619 -20.11 4.55 -6.96
N LEU A 620 -19.04 4.11 -6.27
CA LEU A 620 -17.71 4.68 -6.36
C LEU A 620 -17.00 4.32 -7.68
N ILE A 621 -17.13 3.08 -8.15
CA ILE A 621 -16.27 2.56 -9.24
C ILE A 621 -16.92 2.43 -10.61
N TRP A 622 -18.25 2.45 -10.70
CA TRP A 622 -18.96 2.09 -11.93
C TRP A 622 -18.56 2.92 -13.16
N SER A 623 -18.25 4.21 -12.95
CA SER A 623 -17.88 5.12 -14.04
C SER A 623 -16.51 4.79 -14.63
N PHE A 624 -15.54 4.41 -13.80
CA PHE A 624 -14.22 3.94 -14.24
C PHE A 624 -14.34 2.64 -15.04
N CYS A 625 -15.15 1.69 -14.55
CA CYS A 625 -15.42 0.42 -15.23
C CYS A 625 -16.12 0.64 -16.57
N LEU A 626 -17.20 1.43 -16.60
CA LEU A 626 -17.95 1.73 -17.82
C LEU A 626 -17.07 2.37 -18.89
N ALA A 627 -16.24 3.35 -18.51
CA ALA A 627 -15.31 3.99 -19.42
C ALA A 627 -14.29 3.00 -19.99
N ALA A 628 -13.65 2.20 -19.13
CA ALA A 628 -12.65 1.21 -19.55
C ALA A 628 -13.23 0.16 -20.51
N PHE A 629 -14.41 -0.40 -20.20
CA PHE A 629 -15.06 -1.38 -21.08
C PHE A 629 -15.55 -0.76 -22.38
N SER A 630 -16.07 0.47 -22.35
CA SER A 630 -16.49 1.19 -23.56
C SER A 630 -15.32 1.47 -24.50
N ILE A 631 -14.20 1.99 -23.96
CA ILE A 631 -12.98 2.24 -24.73
C ILE A 631 -12.44 0.93 -25.30
N GLY A 632 -12.37 -0.13 -24.48
CA GLY A 632 -11.89 -1.44 -24.92
C GLY A 632 -12.73 -2.04 -26.05
N LEU A 633 -14.06 -1.96 -25.94
CA LEU A 633 -14.99 -2.45 -26.95
C LEU A 633 -14.96 -1.60 -28.24
N GLN A 634 -14.82 -0.28 -28.12
CA GLN A 634 -14.75 0.64 -29.25
C GLN A 634 -13.45 0.49 -30.05
N SER A 635 -12.31 0.52 -29.36
CA SER A 635 -10.97 0.66 -29.96
C SER A 635 -10.27 -0.65 -30.30
N SER A 636 -10.67 -1.78 -29.69
CA SER A 636 -10.01 -3.06 -29.90
C SER A 636 -10.70 -3.92 -30.95
N GLU A 637 -9.89 -4.59 -31.78
CA GLU A 637 -10.33 -5.66 -32.67
C GLU A 637 -9.98 -7.06 -32.13
N ASP A 638 -9.25 -7.14 -31.01
CA ASP A 638 -8.87 -8.42 -30.41
C ASP A 638 -10.03 -9.07 -29.63
N PRO A 639 -10.42 -10.31 -29.99
CA PRO A 639 -11.39 -11.10 -29.25
C PRO A 639 -11.13 -11.28 -27.76
N ALA A 640 -9.89 -11.35 -27.30
CA ALA A 640 -9.61 -11.47 -25.86
C ALA A 640 -10.06 -10.21 -25.10
N ILE A 641 -9.82 -9.03 -25.69
CA ILE A 641 -10.13 -7.74 -25.08
C ILE A 641 -11.63 -7.45 -25.13
N TRP A 642 -12.26 -7.51 -26.31
CA TRP A 642 -13.67 -7.13 -26.39
C TRP A 642 -14.60 -8.13 -25.72
N ARG A 643 -14.25 -9.44 -25.64
CA ARG A 643 -15.01 -10.40 -24.82
C ARG A 643 -14.93 -10.09 -23.33
N CYS A 644 -13.73 -9.71 -22.86
CA CYS A 644 -13.55 -9.30 -21.47
C CYS A 644 -14.36 -8.02 -21.15
N CYS A 645 -14.41 -7.06 -22.09
CA CYS A 645 -15.24 -5.86 -21.95
C CYS A 645 -16.74 -6.21 -21.88
N LEU A 646 -17.23 -7.09 -22.77
CA LEU A 646 -18.62 -7.56 -22.75
C LEU A 646 -18.97 -8.28 -21.44
N GLN A 647 -18.06 -9.09 -20.92
CA GLN A 647 -18.23 -9.67 -19.58
C GLN A 647 -18.32 -8.58 -18.51
N GLY A 648 -17.45 -7.56 -18.55
CA GLY A 648 -17.52 -6.42 -17.64
C GLY A 648 -18.83 -5.63 -17.72
N PHE A 649 -19.37 -5.44 -18.92
CA PHE A 649 -20.72 -4.88 -19.10
C PHE A 649 -21.79 -5.76 -18.44
N SER A 650 -21.72 -7.08 -18.63
CA SER A 650 -22.65 -8.03 -18.03
C SER A 650 -22.66 -7.92 -16.50
N GLU A 651 -21.48 -7.97 -15.87
CA GLU A 651 -21.35 -7.85 -14.42
C GLU A 651 -21.77 -6.45 -13.92
N GLY A 652 -21.45 -5.38 -14.65
CA GLY A 652 -21.86 -4.02 -14.31
C GLY A 652 -23.37 -3.83 -14.32
N VAL A 653 -24.06 -4.37 -15.33
CA VAL A 653 -25.53 -4.39 -15.38
C VAL A 653 -26.11 -5.25 -14.25
N ARG A 654 -25.51 -6.43 -14.01
CA ARG A 654 -25.94 -7.33 -12.94
C ARG A 654 -25.90 -6.66 -11.57
N VAL A 655 -24.78 -6.02 -11.20
CA VAL A 655 -24.66 -5.27 -9.94
C VAL A 655 -25.70 -4.15 -9.88
N ALA A 656 -25.83 -3.35 -10.94
CA ALA A 656 -26.80 -2.25 -10.97
C ALA A 656 -28.25 -2.74 -10.81
N CYS A 657 -28.60 -3.89 -11.39
CA CYS A 657 -29.90 -4.53 -11.22
C CYS A 657 -30.13 -5.04 -9.80
N LEU A 658 -29.15 -5.71 -9.19
CA LEU A 658 -29.23 -6.24 -7.83
C LEU A 658 -29.53 -5.13 -6.80
N PHE A 659 -28.85 -4.00 -6.92
CA PHE A 659 -29.02 -2.84 -6.03
C PHE A 659 -30.06 -1.81 -6.50
N ARG A 660 -30.81 -2.08 -7.59
CA ARG A 660 -31.82 -1.18 -8.18
C ARG A 660 -31.29 0.23 -8.50
N LEU A 661 -30.06 0.32 -8.96
CA LEU A 661 -29.35 1.55 -9.27
C LEU A 661 -29.70 2.04 -10.68
N THR A 662 -30.74 2.89 -10.77
CA THR A 662 -31.35 3.31 -12.05
C THR A 662 -30.35 3.98 -12.98
N VAL A 663 -29.58 4.96 -12.50
CA VAL A 663 -28.64 5.74 -13.32
C VAL A 663 -27.55 4.84 -13.91
N GLN A 664 -26.97 3.99 -13.09
CA GLN A 664 -25.89 3.08 -13.47
C GLN A 664 -26.41 2.03 -14.45
N ARG A 665 -27.56 1.41 -14.15
CA ARG A 665 -28.20 0.42 -15.02
C ARG A 665 -28.48 0.99 -16.41
N GLU A 666 -29.09 2.17 -16.47
CA GLU A 666 -29.34 2.87 -17.73
C GLU A 666 -28.05 3.18 -18.49
N ALA A 667 -27.01 3.68 -17.81
CA ALA A 667 -25.73 4.01 -18.45
C ALA A 667 -25.07 2.79 -19.11
N PHE A 668 -24.99 1.64 -18.42
CA PHE A 668 -24.42 0.41 -18.99
C PHE A 668 -25.27 -0.14 -20.15
N VAL A 669 -26.59 -0.21 -20.00
CA VAL A 669 -27.49 -0.75 -21.05
C VAL A 669 -27.52 0.14 -22.29
N GLN A 670 -27.57 1.47 -22.11
CA GLN A 670 -27.54 2.40 -23.23
C GLN A 670 -26.20 2.40 -23.95
N ALA A 671 -25.09 2.22 -23.22
CA ALA A 671 -23.77 2.05 -23.83
C ALA A 671 -23.72 0.77 -24.68
N LEU A 672 -24.19 -0.37 -24.18
CA LEU A 672 -24.31 -1.61 -24.97
C LEU A 672 -25.16 -1.43 -26.23
N THR A 673 -26.30 -0.74 -26.09
CA THR A 673 -27.22 -0.48 -27.21
C THR A 673 -26.51 0.27 -28.35
N LYS A 674 -25.65 1.25 -28.04
CA LYS A 674 -24.85 1.97 -29.05
C LYS A 674 -23.86 1.04 -29.77
N PHE A 675 -23.29 0.06 -29.08
CA PHE A 675 -22.34 -0.89 -29.66
C PHE A 675 -23.00 -2.01 -30.49
N THR A 676 -24.33 -2.14 -30.50
CA THR A 676 -25.02 -3.09 -31.38
C THR A 676 -24.93 -2.72 -32.87
N LEU A 677 -24.76 -1.42 -33.19
CA LEU A 677 -24.86 -0.88 -34.55
C LEU A 677 -26.17 -1.23 -35.28
N LEU A 678 -27.26 -1.51 -34.54
CA LEU A 678 -28.61 -1.74 -35.08
C LEU A 678 -29.44 -0.45 -35.20
N THR A 679 -28.81 0.72 -35.01
CA THR A 679 -29.52 2.01 -35.10
C THR A 679 -29.66 2.46 -36.55
N ALA A 680 -30.73 3.22 -36.87
CA ALA A 680 -31.07 3.64 -38.24
C ALA A 680 -29.96 4.39 -39.01
N ASN A 681 -28.95 4.91 -38.31
CA ASN A 681 -27.84 5.66 -38.92
C ASN A 681 -26.58 4.82 -39.16
N SER A 682 -26.58 3.54 -38.76
CA SER A 682 -25.42 2.65 -38.87
C SER A 682 -25.50 1.81 -40.15
N SER A 683 -24.46 1.83 -40.97
CA SER A 683 -24.39 0.93 -42.12
C SER A 683 -24.15 -0.50 -41.64
N LEU A 684 -25.02 -1.44 -42.02
CA LEU A 684 -24.83 -2.87 -41.71
C LEU A 684 -23.49 -3.43 -42.21
N SER A 685 -22.87 -2.79 -43.21
CA SER A 685 -21.55 -3.16 -43.72
C SER A 685 -20.41 -2.95 -42.72
N GLU A 686 -20.61 -2.13 -41.69
CA GLU A 686 -19.59 -1.81 -40.67
C GLU A 686 -19.60 -2.81 -39.50
N MET A 687 -20.59 -3.72 -39.45
CA MET A 687 -20.77 -4.64 -38.34
C MET A 687 -19.60 -5.64 -38.25
N ARG A 688 -19.02 -5.75 -37.06
CA ARG A 688 -17.93 -6.67 -36.70
C ARG A 688 -18.45 -7.77 -35.76
N PRO A 689 -17.70 -8.87 -35.56
CA PRO A 689 -18.10 -9.93 -34.62
C PRO A 689 -18.42 -9.42 -33.21
N LYS A 690 -17.69 -8.42 -32.71
CA LYS A 690 -17.93 -7.79 -31.41
C LYS A 690 -19.33 -7.17 -31.28
N ASN A 691 -19.89 -6.62 -32.37
CA ASN A 691 -21.23 -6.03 -32.38
C ASN A 691 -22.31 -7.13 -32.31
N VAL A 692 -22.10 -8.25 -33.01
CA VAL A 692 -22.99 -9.41 -32.93
C VAL A 692 -23.02 -10.01 -31.52
N GLU A 693 -21.86 -10.15 -30.89
CA GLU A 693 -21.77 -10.61 -29.49
C GLU A 693 -22.37 -9.59 -28.51
N THR A 694 -22.31 -8.29 -28.83
CA THR A 694 -23.01 -7.25 -28.05
C THR A 694 -24.52 -7.42 -28.12
N ILE A 695 -25.08 -7.72 -29.30
CA ILE A 695 -26.52 -7.99 -29.48
C ILE A 695 -26.93 -9.20 -28.64
N LYS A 696 -26.17 -10.30 -28.73
CA LYS A 696 -26.43 -11.51 -27.92
C LYS A 696 -26.40 -11.21 -26.43
N LEU A 697 -25.40 -10.47 -25.96
CA LEU A 697 -25.31 -10.08 -24.56
C LEU A 697 -26.51 -9.23 -24.12
N LEU A 698 -26.94 -8.25 -24.92
CA LEU A 698 -28.08 -7.40 -24.56
C LEU A 698 -29.39 -8.22 -24.43
N ILE A 699 -29.57 -9.24 -25.28
CA ILE A 699 -30.70 -10.18 -25.17
C ILE A 699 -30.54 -11.07 -23.93
N GLN A 700 -29.34 -11.59 -23.68
CA GLN A 700 -29.04 -12.42 -22.50
C GLN A 700 -29.30 -11.66 -21.20
N ILE A 701 -28.93 -10.38 -21.13
CA ILE A 701 -29.26 -9.49 -20.00
C ILE A 701 -30.78 -9.42 -19.79
N GLY A 702 -31.56 -9.33 -20.86
CA GLY A 702 -33.03 -9.40 -20.83
C GLY A 702 -33.55 -10.68 -20.16
N VAL A 703 -32.91 -11.82 -20.43
CA VAL A 703 -33.27 -13.11 -19.86
C VAL A 703 -32.85 -13.23 -18.39
N GLU A 704 -31.60 -12.89 -18.07
CA GLU A 704 -31.02 -13.10 -16.74
C GLU A 704 -31.48 -12.08 -15.70
N ASN A 705 -31.73 -10.84 -16.13
CA ASN A 705 -32.01 -9.71 -15.22
C ASN A 705 -33.42 -9.13 -15.42
N GLY A 706 -34.29 -9.83 -16.16
CA GLY A 706 -35.58 -9.30 -16.61
C GLY A 706 -36.46 -8.67 -15.52
N ASN A 707 -36.46 -9.23 -14.31
CA ASN A 707 -37.25 -8.70 -13.19
C ASN A 707 -36.75 -7.35 -12.64
N TYR A 708 -35.54 -6.95 -12.98
CA TYR A 708 -34.82 -5.80 -12.41
C TYR A 708 -34.44 -4.74 -13.46
N LEU A 709 -34.77 -4.95 -14.74
CA LEU A 709 -34.41 -4.04 -15.84
C LEU A 709 -35.25 -2.77 -15.89
N GLU A 710 -36.49 -2.79 -15.39
CA GLU A 710 -37.40 -1.64 -15.39
C GLU A 710 -37.46 -0.95 -16.77
N GLN A 711 -37.17 0.35 -16.87
CA GLN A 711 -37.21 1.11 -18.13
C GLN A 711 -36.21 0.61 -19.19
N CYS A 712 -35.14 -0.07 -18.79
CA CYS A 712 -34.15 -0.64 -19.71
C CYS A 712 -34.71 -1.77 -20.58
N TRP A 713 -35.90 -2.31 -20.28
CA TRP A 713 -36.62 -3.21 -21.18
C TRP A 713 -36.89 -2.59 -22.55
N TYR A 714 -37.07 -1.26 -22.61
CA TYR A 714 -37.26 -0.56 -23.87
C TYR A 714 -36.07 -0.78 -24.81
N ASP A 715 -34.83 -0.65 -24.30
CA ASP A 715 -33.61 -0.83 -25.09
C ASP A 715 -33.45 -2.27 -25.60
N VAL A 716 -33.77 -3.26 -24.75
CA VAL A 716 -33.73 -4.69 -25.10
C VAL A 716 -34.77 -5.02 -26.18
N LEU A 717 -36.02 -4.61 -25.99
CA LEU A 717 -37.10 -4.85 -26.95
C LEU A 717 -36.85 -4.12 -28.27
N LYS A 718 -36.31 -2.90 -28.21
CA LYS A 718 -35.89 -2.15 -29.40
C LYS A 718 -34.78 -2.89 -30.14
N CYS A 719 -33.79 -3.44 -29.45
CA CYS A 719 -32.74 -4.25 -30.07
C CYS A 719 -33.33 -5.47 -30.80
N ILE A 720 -34.23 -6.22 -30.16
CA ILE A 720 -34.91 -7.39 -30.76
C ILE A 720 -35.71 -6.97 -32.00
N SER A 721 -36.48 -5.88 -31.91
CA SER A 721 -37.28 -5.37 -33.03
C SER A 721 -36.42 -4.93 -34.21
N GLN A 722 -35.29 -4.27 -33.97
CA GLN A 722 -34.36 -3.87 -35.03
C GLN A 722 -33.65 -5.08 -35.65
N LEU A 723 -33.32 -6.10 -34.85
CA LEU A 723 -32.74 -7.34 -35.35
C LEU A 723 -33.71 -8.07 -36.30
N GLU A 724 -34.98 -8.16 -35.93
CA GLU A 724 -36.04 -8.74 -36.78
C GLU A 724 -36.22 -7.96 -38.08
N LEU A 725 -36.17 -6.62 -38.02
CA LEU A 725 -36.24 -5.76 -39.21
C LEU A 725 -35.06 -6.03 -40.15
N VAL A 726 -33.84 -6.12 -39.61
CA VAL A 726 -32.63 -6.46 -40.38
C VAL A 726 -32.75 -7.84 -41.02
N GLN A 727 -33.25 -8.83 -40.29
CA GLN A 727 -33.49 -10.18 -40.80
C GLN A 727 -34.53 -10.19 -41.92
N SER A 728 -35.63 -9.44 -41.76
CA SER A 728 -36.68 -9.30 -42.79
C SER A 728 -36.13 -8.69 -44.07
N ILE A 729 -35.33 -7.61 -43.96
CA ILE A 729 -34.65 -6.99 -45.10
C ILE A 729 -33.70 -7.98 -45.79
N SER A 730 -32.94 -8.76 -45.02
CA SER A 730 -32.00 -9.74 -45.57
C SER A 730 -32.67 -10.94 -46.24
N THR A 731 -33.89 -11.29 -45.84
CA THR A 731 -34.64 -12.44 -46.36
C THR A 731 -35.57 -12.10 -47.53
N GLY A 732 -35.66 -10.81 -47.90
CA GLY A 732 -36.44 -10.36 -49.05
C GLY A 732 -37.96 -10.37 -48.84
N ASN A 733 -38.42 -10.54 -47.60
CA ASN A 733 -39.82 -10.42 -47.23
C ASN A 733 -40.13 -8.93 -47.02
N HIS A 734 -40.55 -8.26 -48.09
CA HIS A 734 -41.07 -6.88 -48.05
C HIS A 734 -42.51 -6.84 -47.53
#